data_AF-A0A7L4NVA6-F1
#
_entry.id   AF-A0A7L4NVA6-F1
#
_cell.length_a   1.000
_cell.length_b   1.000
_cell.length_c   1.000
_cell.angle_alpha   90.00
_cell.angle_beta   90.00
_cell.angle_gamma   90.00
#
_symmetry.space_group_name_H-M   'P 1'
#
loop_
_entity.id
_entity.type
_entity.pdbx_description
1 polymer ?
#
loop_
_entity_poly.entity_id
_entity_poly.type
_entity_poly.pdbx_seq_one_letter_code
_entity_poly.pdbx_strand_id
1 'polypeptide(L)'
;MVNYDELYYKSRFYWVWRTFILWIGAALGFLFIAYISVGLSVDSWETAFVAAAVVGILNTLLWPVLSRILLPFMVLTVGVGSLLVNGALIWLASEFVGGVTIEGAALVLTPIAMSAISTLLMGLLTIDDDAAWYRSIGKTVKKADEEDVKDTPGVVFMEIDGLGKDILLEAVERGDMPTLKRWIEDGSHKVSGWETDLSSQTGASQAGILHGNNEDIVAFRWVEKENDNKFMVSTGLSDAPIVEERISDGNGLLSGNGASRANLFSGDAKDVIFTFSRMKDVGKFYNKAWEYVFSNSSNFSRIVSLVFWDAFLDYNSQLIHRLRNIKPRISRGLFYPFIRAGANVFLREITTLAIIGDILKGKTDVNYVTYLGYDEIAHHSGIRDEDAFHALRSIDKQFHRVEMASYLAYRDYKLVVHSDHGQTNGATFKQRYGYTLEEMVKGLLPDARIFADMSPSTGDHFSVAFTAPVDRVKGLIDDAGETKYLQRYKKEESDEVEPNVMVLASGNMGLVYLTEHRNRLTYEEINYLYPDLIPGLSKHEGIGFILVESNEHGPLIIGNGGTYYLENDTVDGANPLANYGPNAARHLKRTNNFKYTPDILVISLYDPEKNEVAAFEELVGSHGGLGGEQSFPFILHPSEWNIPDGLIGAESVYQAFKSEIVKLNKEGS
;
A
#
# COMPACT_ATOMS: atom_id res chain seq x y z
N MET A 1 -11.53 2.53 -28.80
CA MET A 1 -10.63 1.38 -29.08
C MET A 1 -9.70 1.65 -30.27
N VAL A 2 -8.40 1.35 -30.15
CA VAL A 2 -7.42 1.30 -31.25
C VAL A 2 -6.92 -0.14 -31.47
N ASN A 3 -6.42 -0.49 -32.67
CA ASN A 3 -5.73 -1.76 -32.89
C ASN A 3 -4.31 -1.71 -32.28
N TYR A 4 -3.98 -2.64 -31.38
CA TYR A 4 -2.67 -2.68 -30.72
C TYR A 4 -1.49 -2.70 -31.71
N ASP A 5 -1.58 -3.49 -32.78
CA ASP A 5 -0.48 -3.63 -33.75
C ASP A 5 -0.23 -2.32 -34.55
N GLU A 6 -1.25 -1.46 -34.66
CA GLU A 6 -1.17 -0.12 -35.27
C GLU A 6 -0.69 0.92 -34.25
N LEU A 7 -1.24 0.92 -33.02
CA LEU A 7 -0.86 1.82 -31.93
C LEU A 7 0.65 1.74 -31.61
N TYR A 8 1.25 0.55 -31.78
CA TYR A 8 2.65 0.27 -31.45
C TYR A 8 3.55 -0.13 -32.64
N TYR A 9 3.05 -0.04 -33.88
CA TYR A 9 3.81 -0.33 -35.11
C TYR A 9 4.55 -1.69 -35.15
N LYS A 10 4.06 -2.71 -34.41
CA LYS A 10 4.79 -3.98 -34.22
C LYS A 10 4.58 -4.91 -35.41
N SER A 11 5.62 -5.09 -36.24
CA SER A 11 5.56 -5.97 -37.42
C SER A 11 5.40 -7.45 -37.07
N ARG A 12 4.89 -8.27 -38.01
CA ARG A 12 4.81 -9.75 -37.90
C ARG A 12 6.14 -10.42 -37.54
N PHE A 13 7.27 -9.78 -37.81
CA PHE A 13 8.62 -10.26 -37.48
C PHE A 13 8.89 -10.15 -35.96
N TYR A 14 8.47 -9.07 -35.30
CA TYR A 14 8.55 -8.92 -33.84
C TYR A 14 7.75 -10.04 -33.13
N TRP A 15 6.57 -10.37 -33.68
CA TRP A 15 5.69 -11.45 -33.19
C TRP A 15 6.29 -12.87 -33.36
N VAL A 16 7.35 -13.03 -34.18
CA VAL A 16 8.15 -14.27 -34.29
C VAL A 16 9.36 -14.23 -33.34
N TRP A 17 10.13 -13.13 -33.35
CA TRP A 17 11.32 -13.00 -32.51
C TRP A 17 11.03 -13.08 -31.01
N ARG A 18 9.98 -12.40 -30.52
CA ARG A 18 9.58 -12.50 -29.11
C ARG A 18 9.31 -13.96 -28.70
N THR A 19 8.60 -14.72 -29.54
CA THR A 19 8.29 -16.13 -29.29
C THR A 19 9.56 -16.99 -29.28
N PHE A 20 10.50 -16.75 -30.20
CA PHE A 20 11.79 -17.45 -30.25
C PHE A 20 12.68 -17.11 -29.04
N ILE A 21 12.66 -15.87 -28.56
CA ILE A 21 13.43 -15.42 -27.39
C ILE A 21 12.86 -16.00 -26.09
N LEU A 22 11.54 -16.06 -25.94
CA LEU A 22 10.92 -16.78 -24.82
C LEU A 22 11.22 -18.29 -24.86
N TRP A 23 11.28 -18.90 -26.04
CA TRP A 23 11.65 -20.31 -26.19
C TRP A 23 13.11 -20.55 -25.81
N ILE A 24 14.03 -19.65 -26.18
CA ILE A 24 15.42 -19.66 -25.69
C ILE A 24 15.47 -19.50 -24.17
N GLY A 25 14.75 -18.54 -23.59
CA GLY A 25 14.70 -18.32 -22.13
C GLY A 25 14.17 -19.53 -21.36
N ALA A 26 13.13 -20.18 -21.90
CA ALA A 26 12.60 -21.43 -21.38
C ALA A 26 13.64 -22.57 -21.44
N ALA A 27 14.32 -22.78 -22.57
CA ALA A 27 15.35 -23.82 -22.72
C ALA A 27 16.58 -23.57 -21.82
N LEU A 28 16.98 -22.31 -21.65
CA LEU A 28 18.03 -21.92 -20.70
C LEU A 28 17.60 -22.13 -19.24
N GLY A 29 16.30 -21.98 -18.92
CA GLY A 29 15.73 -22.33 -17.61
C GLY A 29 15.87 -23.82 -17.29
N PHE A 30 15.56 -24.69 -18.24
CA PHE A 30 15.83 -26.14 -18.12
C PHE A 30 17.32 -26.42 -17.89
N LEU A 31 18.19 -25.86 -18.74
CA LEU A 31 19.64 -26.08 -18.63
C LEU A 31 20.23 -25.57 -17.32
N PHE A 32 19.72 -24.45 -16.79
CA PHE A 32 20.17 -23.90 -15.50
C PHE A 32 19.80 -24.81 -14.33
N ILE A 33 18.55 -25.30 -14.26
CA ILE A 33 18.11 -26.19 -13.17
C ILE A 33 18.75 -27.58 -13.28
N ALA A 34 19.00 -28.07 -14.50
CA ALA A 34 19.75 -29.32 -14.72
C ALA A 34 21.22 -29.17 -14.31
N TYR A 35 21.86 -28.04 -14.63
CA TYR A 35 23.25 -27.76 -14.23
C TYR A 35 23.44 -27.75 -12.71
N ILE A 36 22.54 -27.15 -11.94
CA ILE A 36 22.59 -27.20 -10.47
C ILE A 36 22.16 -28.56 -9.88
N SER A 37 21.74 -29.51 -10.72
CA SER A 37 21.40 -30.90 -10.34
C SER A 37 20.29 -31.04 -9.28
N VAL A 38 19.38 -30.06 -9.18
CA VAL A 38 18.29 -30.06 -8.18
C VAL A 38 17.05 -30.73 -8.77
N GLY A 39 17.09 -32.05 -8.93
CA GLY A 39 15.93 -32.88 -9.32
C GLY A 39 15.48 -32.77 -10.78
N LEU A 40 16.31 -32.20 -11.66
CA LEU A 40 16.08 -32.15 -13.11
C LEU A 40 17.30 -32.74 -13.81
N SER A 41 17.08 -33.66 -14.75
CA SER A 41 18.10 -34.13 -15.70
C SER A 41 17.68 -33.80 -17.12
N VAL A 42 18.63 -33.41 -17.96
CA VAL A 42 18.45 -33.22 -19.40
C VAL A 42 19.70 -33.71 -20.15
N ASP A 43 19.54 -34.62 -21.09
CA ASP A 43 20.65 -35.27 -21.81
C ASP A 43 21.49 -34.30 -22.67
N SER A 44 20.85 -33.26 -23.24
CA SER A 44 21.53 -32.28 -24.09
C SER A 44 20.78 -30.93 -24.22
N TRP A 45 21.42 -29.94 -24.83
CA TRP A 45 20.80 -28.63 -25.09
C TRP A 45 19.71 -28.71 -26.17
N GLU A 46 19.85 -29.62 -27.15
CA GLU A 46 18.80 -29.94 -28.11
C GLU A 46 17.56 -30.49 -27.39
N THR A 47 17.76 -31.41 -26.45
CA THR A 47 16.68 -31.99 -25.63
C THR A 47 16.00 -30.93 -24.75
N ALA A 48 16.76 -30.02 -24.12
CA ALA A 48 16.18 -28.87 -23.39
C ALA A 48 15.32 -27.96 -24.30
N PHE A 49 15.77 -27.73 -25.53
CA PHE A 49 15.07 -26.90 -26.51
C PHE A 49 13.77 -27.57 -26.99
N VAL A 50 13.78 -28.88 -27.24
CA VAL A 50 12.58 -29.67 -27.56
C VAL A 50 11.60 -29.72 -26.37
N ALA A 51 12.09 -29.93 -25.15
CA ALA A 51 11.28 -29.93 -23.94
C ALA A 51 10.56 -28.60 -23.73
N ALA A 52 11.28 -27.47 -23.88
CA ALA A 52 10.69 -26.14 -23.80
C ALA A 52 9.59 -25.89 -24.86
N ALA A 53 9.72 -26.47 -26.07
CA ALA A 53 8.69 -26.40 -27.10
C ALA A 53 7.43 -27.19 -26.71
N VAL A 54 7.60 -28.42 -26.19
CA VAL A 54 6.49 -29.26 -25.72
C VAL A 54 5.77 -28.61 -24.54
N VAL A 55 6.50 -28.02 -23.58
CA VAL A 55 5.90 -27.23 -22.48
C VAL A 55 5.11 -26.03 -23.00
N GLY A 56 5.60 -25.34 -24.02
CA GLY A 56 4.87 -24.24 -24.68
C GLY A 56 3.56 -24.69 -25.33
N ILE A 57 3.57 -25.85 -26.01
CA ILE A 57 2.39 -26.47 -26.62
C ILE A 57 1.39 -26.93 -25.53
N LEU A 58 1.85 -27.64 -24.50
CA LEU A 58 1.00 -28.10 -23.39
C LEU A 58 0.36 -26.92 -22.64
N ASN A 59 1.09 -25.84 -22.38
CA ASN A 59 0.50 -24.62 -21.82
C ASN A 59 -0.54 -24.01 -22.77
N THR A 60 -0.24 -23.88 -24.06
CA THR A 60 -1.17 -23.31 -25.05
C THR A 60 -2.49 -24.08 -25.14
N LEU A 61 -2.45 -25.41 -25.00
CA LEU A 61 -3.62 -26.29 -25.10
C LEU A 61 -4.36 -26.49 -23.77
N LEU A 62 -3.64 -26.69 -22.66
CA LEU A 62 -4.22 -27.12 -21.39
C LEU A 62 -4.43 -25.96 -20.41
N TRP A 63 -3.57 -24.93 -20.41
CA TRP A 63 -3.68 -23.82 -19.46
C TRP A 63 -5.04 -23.11 -19.49
N PRO A 64 -5.67 -22.82 -20.65
CA PRO A 64 -6.99 -22.16 -20.70
C PRO A 64 -8.14 -22.98 -20.09
N VAL A 65 -7.93 -24.26 -19.81
CA VAL A 65 -8.89 -25.14 -19.12
C VAL A 65 -8.48 -25.30 -17.66
N LEU A 66 -7.21 -25.62 -17.40
CA LEU A 66 -6.66 -25.80 -16.05
C LEU A 66 -6.78 -24.53 -15.21
N SER A 67 -6.52 -23.34 -15.77
CA SER A 67 -6.57 -22.09 -15.00
C SER A 67 -7.98 -21.72 -14.52
N ARG A 68 -9.02 -22.21 -15.21
CA ARG A 68 -10.43 -22.04 -14.82
C ARG A 68 -10.84 -23.08 -13.78
N ILE A 69 -10.54 -24.36 -14.02
CA ILE A 69 -10.92 -25.46 -13.12
C ILE A 69 -10.18 -25.36 -11.79
N LEU A 70 -8.89 -25.01 -11.82
CA LEU A 70 -8.02 -24.91 -10.66
C LEU A 70 -7.94 -23.48 -10.09
N LEU A 71 -8.75 -22.54 -10.57
CA LEU A 71 -8.77 -21.16 -10.05
C LEU A 71 -8.93 -21.12 -8.52
N PRO A 72 -9.85 -21.88 -7.89
CA PRO A 72 -9.99 -21.85 -6.44
C PRO A 72 -8.74 -22.36 -5.71
N PHE A 73 -8.06 -23.38 -6.26
CA PHE A 73 -6.81 -23.90 -5.71
C PHE A 73 -5.65 -22.90 -5.84
N MET A 74 -5.51 -22.24 -6.99
CA MET A 74 -4.49 -21.21 -7.20
C MET A 74 -4.74 -20.00 -6.28
N VAL A 75 -5.97 -19.53 -6.15
CA VAL A 75 -6.32 -18.40 -5.25
C VAL A 75 -6.12 -18.76 -3.78
N LEU A 76 -6.57 -19.94 -3.33
CA LEU A 76 -6.40 -20.41 -1.95
C LEU A 76 -4.93 -20.54 -1.53
N THR A 77 -4.07 -20.92 -2.46
CA THR A 77 -2.62 -21.08 -2.24
C THR A 77 -1.82 -19.80 -2.49
N VAL A 78 -2.49 -18.64 -2.57
CA VAL A 78 -1.86 -17.32 -2.84
C VAL A 78 -1.00 -17.37 -4.12
N GLY A 79 -1.48 -18.13 -5.09
CA GLY A 79 -0.88 -18.42 -6.39
C GLY A 79 0.21 -19.49 -6.42
N VAL A 80 0.71 -20.00 -5.28
CA VAL A 80 1.74 -21.07 -5.25
C VAL A 80 1.28 -22.33 -5.98
N GLY A 81 -0.02 -22.65 -5.93
CA GLY A 81 -0.62 -23.74 -6.69
C GLY A 81 -0.45 -23.60 -8.21
N SER A 82 -0.31 -22.38 -8.74
CA SER A 82 -0.02 -22.17 -10.17
C SER A 82 1.41 -22.60 -10.55
N LEU A 83 2.38 -22.53 -9.63
CA LEU A 83 3.71 -23.11 -9.82
C LEU A 83 3.63 -24.64 -9.87
N LEU A 84 2.82 -25.25 -8.99
CA LEU A 84 2.61 -26.70 -8.97
C LEU A 84 1.92 -27.21 -10.25
N VAL A 85 0.95 -26.46 -10.80
CA VAL A 85 0.34 -26.77 -12.10
C VAL A 85 1.33 -26.62 -13.25
N ASN A 86 2.16 -25.56 -13.26
CA ASN A 86 3.27 -25.44 -14.22
C ASN A 86 4.26 -26.61 -14.10
N GLY A 87 4.66 -26.99 -12.89
CA GLY A 87 5.52 -28.14 -12.62
C GLY A 87 4.94 -29.45 -13.13
N ALA A 88 3.64 -29.68 -12.92
CA ALA A 88 2.93 -30.84 -13.46
C ALA A 88 2.86 -30.84 -15.01
N LEU A 89 2.78 -29.67 -15.65
CA LEU A 89 2.86 -29.55 -17.11
C LEU A 89 4.28 -29.78 -17.65
N ILE A 90 5.32 -29.44 -16.89
CA ILE A 90 6.72 -29.77 -17.22
C ILE A 90 6.98 -31.26 -17.04
N TRP A 91 6.48 -31.88 -15.97
CA TRP A 91 6.53 -33.32 -15.76
C TRP A 91 5.81 -34.09 -16.88
N LEU A 92 4.60 -33.64 -17.25
CA LEU A 92 3.89 -34.18 -18.41
C LEU A 92 4.67 -34.00 -19.72
N ALA A 93 5.47 -32.94 -19.86
CA ALA A 93 6.34 -32.77 -21.03
C ALA A 93 7.50 -33.77 -21.07
N SER A 94 8.09 -34.15 -19.92
CA SER A 94 9.15 -35.18 -19.90
C SER A 94 8.67 -36.57 -20.34
N GLU A 95 7.41 -36.92 -20.09
CA GLU A 95 6.82 -38.17 -20.62
C GLU A 95 6.72 -38.19 -22.16
N PHE A 96 6.78 -37.02 -22.83
CA PHE A 96 6.82 -36.90 -24.28
C PHE A 96 8.23 -36.67 -24.85
N VAL A 97 9.23 -36.34 -24.02
CA VAL A 97 10.59 -35.97 -24.44
C VAL A 97 11.61 -36.81 -23.69
N GLY A 98 11.97 -37.94 -24.28
CA GLY A 98 13.03 -38.81 -23.77
C GLY A 98 14.35 -38.06 -23.59
N GLY A 99 15.08 -38.39 -22.52
CA GLY A 99 16.26 -37.63 -22.10
C GLY A 99 15.94 -36.42 -21.21
N VAL A 100 14.72 -36.34 -20.65
CA VAL A 100 14.36 -35.42 -19.57
C VAL A 100 13.78 -36.22 -18.41
N THR A 101 14.18 -35.91 -17.18
CA THR A 101 13.48 -36.35 -15.95
C THR A 101 13.35 -35.19 -14.98
N ILE A 102 12.21 -35.09 -14.29
CA ILE A 102 11.93 -34.01 -13.33
C ILE A 102 11.20 -34.54 -12.09
N GLU A 103 11.73 -34.22 -10.90
CA GLU A 103 11.21 -34.66 -9.61
C GLU A 103 11.48 -33.68 -8.46
N GLY A 104 10.77 -33.87 -7.34
CA GLY A 104 11.00 -33.12 -6.10
C GLY A 104 10.93 -31.59 -6.29
N ALA A 105 11.95 -30.88 -5.83
CA ALA A 105 12.01 -29.43 -5.85
C ALA A 105 12.05 -28.83 -7.29
N ALA A 106 12.48 -29.60 -8.29
CA ALA A 106 12.54 -29.13 -9.68
C ALA A 106 11.17 -28.71 -10.21
N LEU A 107 10.09 -29.34 -9.75
CA LEU A 107 8.71 -29.03 -10.14
C LEU A 107 8.32 -27.58 -9.82
N VAL A 108 8.93 -26.97 -8.79
CA VAL A 108 8.71 -25.56 -8.42
C VAL A 108 9.82 -24.66 -8.95
N LEU A 109 11.08 -25.12 -8.92
CA LEU A 109 12.24 -24.31 -9.33
C LEU A 109 12.33 -24.11 -10.84
N THR A 110 11.93 -25.08 -11.66
CA THR A 110 12.01 -24.98 -13.14
C THR A 110 11.07 -23.92 -13.70
N PRO A 111 9.76 -23.85 -13.33
CA PRO A 111 8.89 -22.74 -13.71
C PRO A 111 9.43 -21.35 -13.34
N ILE A 112 10.05 -21.22 -12.16
CA ILE A 112 10.65 -19.97 -11.69
C ILE A 112 11.87 -19.62 -12.55
N ALA A 113 12.82 -20.52 -12.72
CA ALA A 113 14.05 -20.26 -13.49
C ALA A 113 13.78 -19.95 -14.98
N MET A 114 12.86 -20.69 -15.61
CA MET A 114 12.40 -20.39 -16.97
C MET A 114 11.83 -18.97 -17.07
N SER A 115 11.05 -18.55 -16.08
CA SER A 115 10.44 -17.22 -16.07
C SER A 115 11.45 -16.11 -15.74
N ALA A 116 12.36 -16.32 -14.78
CA ALA A 116 13.41 -15.38 -14.43
C ALA A 116 14.34 -15.10 -15.62
N ILE A 117 14.83 -16.15 -16.30
CA ILE A 117 15.70 -16.00 -17.48
C ILE A 117 14.94 -15.38 -18.65
N SER A 118 13.68 -15.78 -18.89
CA SER A 118 12.85 -15.15 -19.92
C SER A 118 12.63 -13.66 -19.65
N THR A 119 12.34 -13.27 -18.40
CA THR A 119 12.16 -11.87 -17.99
C THR A 119 13.45 -11.06 -18.17
N LEU A 120 14.60 -11.64 -17.80
CA LEU A 120 15.92 -11.03 -18.00
C LEU A 120 16.23 -10.81 -19.48
N LEU A 121 16.02 -11.80 -20.34
CA LEU A 121 16.22 -11.69 -21.79
C LEU A 121 15.29 -10.66 -22.43
N MET A 122 14.02 -10.63 -22.03
CA MET A 122 13.03 -9.67 -22.50
C MET A 122 13.43 -8.23 -22.12
N GLY A 123 13.86 -8.01 -20.87
CA GLY A 123 14.37 -6.73 -20.39
C GLY A 123 15.63 -6.27 -21.13
N LEU A 124 16.64 -7.15 -21.26
CA LEU A 124 17.90 -6.87 -21.96
C LEU A 124 17.70 -6.53 -23.44
N LEU A 125 16.66 -7.08 -24.08
CA LEU A 125 16.34 -6.86 -25.49
C LEU A 125 15.25 -5.80 -25.69
N THR A 126 14.80 -5.12 -24.62
CA THR A 126 13.72 -4.12 -24.62
C THR A 126 12.41 -4.59 -25.26
N ILE A 127 12.11 -5.88 -25.09
CA ILE A 127 10.91 -6.52 -25.66
C ILE A 127 9.77 -6.43 -24.64
N ASP A 128 8.74 -5.70 -25.02
CA ASP A 128 7.46 -5.62 -24.33
C ASP A 128 6.84 -7.02 -24.15
N ASP A 129 6.54 -7.37 -22.90
CA ASP A 129 5.95 -8.65 -22.49
C ASP A 129 4.41 -8.59 -22.51
N ASP A 130 3.85 -7.53 -21.92
CA ASP A 130 2.42 -7.27 -21.80
C ASP A 130 1.73 -7.19 -23.16
N ALA A 131 2.43 -6.64 -24.15
CA ALA A 131 2.20 -6.79 -25.59
C ALA A 131 1.48 -8.08 -26.02
N ALA A 132 1.92 -9.25 -25.55
CA ALA A 132 1.32 -10.53 -25.96
C ALA A 132 0.08 -10.89 -25.15
N TRP A 133 0.06 -10.47 -23.89
CA TRP A 133 -1.05 -10.66 -22.97
C TRP A 133 -2.27 -9.83 -23.39
N TYR A 134 -2.08 -8.55 -23.75
CA TYR A 134 -3.11 -7.71 -24.40
C TYR A 134 -3.67 -8.33 -25.69
N ARG A 135 -2.79 -8.90 -26.54
CA ARG A 135 -3.18 -9.56 -27.80
C ARG A 135 -3.76 -10.97 -27.65
N SER A 136 -3.73 -11.53 -26.44
CA SER A 136 -4.44 -12.74 -26.04
C SER A 136 -5.82 -12.38 -25.48
N ILE A 137 -5.87 -11.59 -24.40
CA ILE A 137 -7.10 -11.17 -23.73
C ILE A 137 -7.99 -10.34 -24.65
N GLY A 138 -7.42 -9.40 -25.41
CA GLY A 138 -8.18 -8.58 -26.36
C GLY A 138 -8.95 -9.41 -27.38
N LYS A 139 -8.46 -10.60 -27.78
CA LYS A 139 -9.21 -11.51 -28.68
C LYS A 139 -10.30 -12.31 -27.97
N THR A 140 -10.19 -12.48 -26.65
CA THR A 140 -11.20 -13.15 -25.82
C THR A 140 -12.33 -12.19 -25.43
N VAL A 141 -11.98 -10.95 -25.05
CA VAL A 141 -12.92 -9.88 -24.68
C VAL A 141 -13.73 -9.40 -25.89
N LYS A 142 -13.09 -9.20 -27.06
CA LYS A 142 -13.74 -8.83 -28.35
C LYS A 142 -14.69 -9.89 -28.95
N LYS A 143 -15.19 -10.80 -28.13
CA LYS A 143 -16.09 -11.89 -28.53
C LYS A 143 -17.11 -12.29 -27.46
N ALA A 144 -17.10 -11.64 -26.30
CA ALA A 144 -17.90 -12.05 -25.14
C ALA A 144 -18.77 -10.92 -24.56
N ASP A 145 -18.32 -9.67 -24.64
CA ASP A 145 -18.90 -8.57 -23.86
C ASP A 145 -19.31 -7.32 -24.66
N GLU A 146 -19.11 -7.26 -25.99
CA GLU A 146 -19.37 -6.05 -26.82
C GLU A 146 -20.84 -5.56 -26.77
N GLU A 147 -21.81 -6.47 -26.60
CA GLU A 147 -23.24 -6.15 -26.46
C GLU A 147 -23.64 -5.74 -25.02
N ASP A 148 -22.71 -5.78 -24.06
CA ASP A 148 -22.97 -5.73 -22.60
C ASP A 148 -22.07 -4.68 -21.90
N VAL A 149 -21.62 -3.68 -22.66
CA VAL A 149 -20.81 -2.52 -22.22
C VAL A 149 -21.71 -1.29 -22.01
N LYS A 150 -21.32 -0.36 -21.12
CA LYS A 150 -22.06 0.90 -20.88
C LYS A 150 -21.50 2.07 -21.69
N ASP A 151 -22.38 2.94 -22.16
CA ASP A 151 -22.04 4.15 -22.92
C ASP A 151 -21.45 5.30 -22.06
N THR A 152 -21.72 5.33 -20.75
CA THR A 152 -21.13 6.35 -19.86
C THR A 152 -19.64 6.08 -19.61
N PRO A 153 -18.75 7.08 -19.60
CA PRO A 153 -17.35 6.87 -19.26
C PRO A 153 -17.17 6.26 -17.86
N GLY A 154 -16.25 5.31 -17.71
CA GLY A 154 -15.83 4.81 -16.41
C GLY A 154 -14.69 5.64 -15.81
N VAL A 155 -14.33 5.36 -14.56
CA VAL A 155 -13.24 6.02 -13.82
C VAL A 155 -12.30 4.99 -13.19
N VAL A 156 -11.01 5.32 -13.15
CA VAL A 156 -9.96 4.52 -12.49
C VAL A 156 -9.10 5.45 -11.63
N PHE A 157 -9.30 5.38 -10.32
CA PHE A 157 -8.43 6.01 -9.32
C PHE A 157 -7.26 5.08 -9.01
N MET A 158 -6.05 5.65 -9.03
CA MET A 158 -4.80 4.95 -8.77
C MET A 158 -4.00 5.73 -7.73
N GLU A 159 -4.17 5.34 -6.48
CA GLU A 159 -3.52 5.94 -5.33
C GLU A 159 -2.08 5.41 -5.21
N ILE A 160 -1.11 6.31 -5.04
CA ILE A 160 0.23 5.98 -4.56
C ILE A 160 0.23 6.30 -3.08
N ASP A 161 0.36 5.27 -2.26
CA ASP A 161 0.42 5.39 -0.80
C ASP A 161 1.64 6.25 -0.39
N GLY A 162 1.45 7.21 0.52
CA GLY A 162 2.53 8.00 1.13
C GLY A 162 3.30 9.01 0.25
N LEU A 163 2.87 9.30 -0.99
CA LEU A 163 3.62 10.16 -1.93
C LEU A 163 3.20 11.64 -1.90
N GLY A 164 4.05 12.49 -1.30
CA GLY A 164 3.89 13.95 -1.30
C GLY A 164 4.04 14.60 -2.69
N LYS A 165 3.34 15.71 -2.92
CA LYS A 165 3.28 16.47 -4.19
C LYS A 165 4.67 16.81 -4.74
N ASP A 166 5.58 17.25 -3.88
CA ASP A 166 6.91 17.70 -4.30
C ASP A 166 7.83 16.52 -4.69
N ILE A 167 7.67 15.34 -4.07
CA ILE A 167 8.40 14.12 -4.48
C ILE A 167 7.92 13.63 -5.85
N LEU A 168 6.61 13.67 -6.11
CA LEU A 168 6.06 13.36 -7.43
C LEU A 168 6.67 14.28 -8.50
N LEU A 169 6.69 15.58 -8.25
CA LEU A 169 7.24 16.56 -9.20
C LEU A 169 8.75 16.35 -9.41
N GLU A 170 9.52 16.04 -8.36
CA GLU A 170 10.93 15.67 -8.48
C GLU A 170 11.10 14.40 -9.36
N ALA A 171 10.32 13.34 -9.10
CA ALA A 171 10.38 12.09 -9.88
C ALA A 171 9.97 12.26 -11.35
N VAL A 172 8.99 13.13 -11.62
CA VAL A 172 8.57 13.53 -12.98
C VAL A 172 9.67 14.33 -13.68
N GLU A 173 10.30 15.30 -13.01
CA GLU A 173 11.40 16.09 -13.59
C GLU A 173 12.60 15.21 -13.92
N ARG A 174 13.03 14.36 -12.96
CA ARG A 174 14.10 13.36 -13.10
C ARG A 174 13.88 12.34 -14.23
N GLY A 175 12.63 12.17 -14.67
CA GLY A 175 12.25 11.15 -15.66
C GLY A 175 12.09 9.76 -15.07
N ASP A 176 11.97 9.65 -13.75
CA ASP A 176 11.67 8.41 -13.03
C ASP A 176 10.19 7.99 -13.22
N MET A 177 9.30 8.93 -13.59
CA MET A 177 7.88 8.67 -13.93
C MET A 177 7.51 9.18 -15.34
N PRO A 178 7.97 8.51 -16.42
CA PRO A 178 7.82 9.00 -17.79
C PRO A 178 6.38 8.98 -18.33
N THR A 179 5.50 8.12 -17.81
CA THR A 179 4.07 8.11 -18.21
C THR A 179 3.35 9.34 -17.67
N LEU A 180 3.53 9.61 -16.37
CA LEU A 180 2.94 10.80 -15.75
C LEU A 180 3.56 12.10 -16.28
N LYS A 181 4.87 12.09 -16.57
CA LYS A 181 5.56 13.19 -17.24
C LYS A 181 4.88 13.55 -18.55
N ARG A 182 4.67 12.57 -19.45
CA ARG A 182 3.94 12.79 -20.71
C ARG A 182 2.51 13.28 -20.47
N TRP A 183 1.78 12.72 -19.50
CA TRP A 183 0.41 13.17 -19.22
C TRP A 183 0.32 14.66 -18.88
N ILE A 184 1.32 15.17 -18.15
CA ILE A 184 1.46 16.58 -17.78
C ILE A 184 1.97 17.42 -18.97
N GLU A 185 3.02 16.98 -19.66
CA GLU A 185 3.65 17.70 -20.80
C GLU A 185 2.72 17.80 -22.03
N ASP A 186 1.94 16.76 -22.33
CA ASP A 186 0.90 16.78 -23.38
C ASP A 186 -0.32 17.64 -22.98
N GLY A 187 -0.39 18.13 -21.73
CA GLY A 187 -1.51 18.89 -21.19
C GLY A 187 -2.79 18.06 -20.95
N SER A 188 -2.70 16.74 -21.02
CA SER A 188 -3.85 15.83 -20.85
C SER A 188 -4.37 15.75 -19.41
N HIS A 189 -3.48 15.94 -18.43
CA HIS A 189 -3.79 15.93 -17.00
C HIS A 189 -3.16 17.13 -16.28
N LYS A 190 -3.68 17.48 -15.10
CA LYS A 190 -3.20 18.56 -14.22
C LYS A 190 -2.92 18.02 -12.82
N VAL A 191 -1.87 18.53 -12.17
CA VAL A 191 -1.57 18.25 -10.76
C VAL A 191 -2.17 19.33 -9.87
N SER A 192 -3.23 18.99 -9.14
CA SER A 192 -3.74 19.76 -8.01
C SER A 192 -3.14 19.20 -6.71
N GLY A 193 -2.86 20.05 -5.73
CA GLY A 193 -2.44 19.67 -4.38
C GLY A 193 -3.59 19.75 -3.40
N TRP A 194 -3.47 19.02 -2.29
CA TRP A 194 -4.39 19.13 -1.17
C TRP A 194 -3.65 18.95 0.16
N GLU A 195 -4.28 19.38 1.24
CA GLU A 195 -3.73 19.30 2.59
C GLU A 195 -4.52 18.28 3.42
N THR A 196 -3.81 17.34 4.06
CA THR A 196 -4.45 16.27 4.85
C THR A 196 -5.20 16.81 6.07
N ASP A 197 -6.08 16.00 6.64
CA ASP A 197 -6.46 16.14 8.05
C ASP A 197 -5.28 15.76 8.98
N LEU A 198 -5.47 15.91 10.29
CA LEU A 198 -4.75 15.16 11.32
C LEU A 198 -5.69 14.02 11.80
N SER A 199 -5.33 12.73 11.71
CA SER A 199 -4.02 12.18 11.31
C SER A 199 -3.77 12.13 9.80
N SER A 200 -2.51 12.30 9.40
CA SER A 200 -2.04 12.21 8.01
C SER A 200 -1.68 10.76 7.63
N GLN A 201 -2.63 9.83 7.67
CA GLN A 201 -2.39 8.38 7.52
C GLN A 201 -3.46 7.67 6.69
N THR A 202 -3.10 6.58 6.00
CA THR A 202 -3.97 5.75 5.15
C THR A 202 -5.33 5.43 5.77
N GLY A 203 -5.37 5.21 7.10
CA GLY A 203 -6.60 5.08 7.88
C GLY A 203 -7.54 6.29 7.76
N ALA A 204 -7.12 7.45 8.24
CA ALA A 204 -7.94 8.66 8.21
C ALA A 204 -8.11 9.22 6.78
N SER A 205 -7.11 9.11 5.93
CA SER A 205 -7.17 9.59 4.54
C SER A 205 -8.09 8.75 3.67
N GLN A 206 -7.95 7.41 3.61
CA GLN A 206 -8.86 6.60 2.81
C GLN A 206 -10.29 6.60 3.36
N ALA A 207 -10.49 6.69 4.68
CA ALA A 207 -11.83 6.85 5.25
C ALA A 207 -12.52 8.12 4.69
N GLY A 208 -11.82 9.25 4.73
CA GLY A 208 -12.31 10.51 4.18
C GLY A 208 -12.49 10.49 2.66
N ILE A 209 -11.54 9.93 1.89
CA ILE A 209 -11.58 9.89 0.42
C ILE A 209 -12.62 8.88 -0.12
N LEU A 210 -12.83 7.74 0.54
CA LEU A 210 -13.72 6.67 0.07
C LEU A 210 -15.14 6.75 0.63
N HIS A 211 -15.35 7.28 1.84
CA HIS A 211 -16.68 7.38 2.46
C HIS A 211 -17.13 8.81 2.77
N GLY A 212 -16.25 9.81 2.60
CA GLY A 212 -16.55 11.20 2.98
C GLY A 212 -16.50 11.45 4.48
N ASN A 213 -16.03 10.49 5.28
CA ASN A 213 -16.04 10.57 6.73
C ASN A 213 -14.78 9.90 7.31
N ASN A 214 -14.04 10.63 8.15
CA ASN A 214 -12.92 10.14 8.96
C ASN A 214 -13.00 10.64 10.42
N GLU A 215 -14.20 10.99 10.88
CA GLU A 215 -14.49 11.31 12.28
C GLU A 215 -14.08 10.16 13.20
N ASP A 216 -13.64 10.49 14.41
CA ASP A 216 -13.11 9.57 15.43
C ASP A 216 -11.82 8.80 15.07
N ILE A 217 -11.32 8.82 13.82
CA ILE A 217 -10.05 8.17 13.44
C ILE A 217 -8.86 9.07 13.79
N VAL A 218 -8.51 9.11 15.07
CA VAL A 218 -7.43 9.97 15.61
C VAL A 218 -6.03 9.60 15.13
N ALA A 219 -5.78 8.33 14.79
CA ALA A 219 -4.46 7.78 14.43
C ALA A 219 -4.59 6.38 13.81
N PHE A 220 -3.47 5.81 13.36
CA PHE A 220 -3.36 4.41 12.91
C PHE A 220 -3.71 3.42 14.02
N ARG A 221 -3.32 3.72 15.27
CA ARG A 221 -3.62 2.92 16.47
C ARG A 221 -4.08 3.82 17.62
N TRP A 222 -5.13 3.44 18.34
CA TRP A 222 -5.74 4.23 19.42
C TRP A 222 -6.36 3.37 20.52
N VAL A 223 -6.91 4.00 21.56
CA VAL A 223 -7.58 3.34 22.70
C VAL A 223 -9.00 3.87 22.86
N GLU A 224 -9.98 2.97 22.95
CA GLU A 224 -11.38 3.30 23.23
C GLU A 224 -11.64 3.14 24.75
N LYS A 225 -11.34 4.20 25.51
CA LYS A 225 -11.35 4.18 27.00
C LYS A 225 -12.70 3.72 27.58
N GLU A 226 -13.80 4.07 26.93
CA GLU A 226 -15.15 3.71 27.38
C GLU A 226 -15.53 2.27 27.02
N ASN A 227 -14.88 1.69 26.00
CA ASN A 227 -15.02 0.27 25.60
C ASN A 227 -13.97 -0.59 26.32
N ASP A 228 -13.84 -0.39 27.64
CA ASP A 228 -12.91 -1.11 28.54
C ASP A 228 -11.44 -1.03 28.08
N ASN A 229 -11.00 0.18 27.72
CA ASN A 229 -9.66 0.47 27.19
C ASN A 229 -9.27 -0.37 25.96
N LYS A 230 -10.24 -0.76 25.11
CA LYS A 230 -9.96 -1.55 23.91
C LYS A 230 -8.93 -0.86 23.01
N PHE A 231 -7.81 -1.53 22.78
CA PHE A 231 -6.85 -1.18 21.75
C PHE A 231 -7.43 -1.41 20.34
N MET A 232 -7.31 -0.40 19.49
CA MET A 232 -7.80 -0.36 18.11
C MET A 232 -6.67 -0.06 17.14
N VAL A 233 -6.74 -0.66 15.94
CA VAL A 233 -5.84 -0.37 14.82
C VAL A 233 -6.68 -0.27 13.55
N SER A 234 -6.40 0.74 12.70
CA SER A 234 -7.10 0.92 11.42
C SER A 234 -7.08 -0.35 10.55
N THR A 235 -6.02 -1.15 10.64
CA THR A 235 -5.76 -2.38 9.88
C THR A 235 -5.90 -3.67 10.69
N GLY A 236 -6.64 -3.67 11.80
CA GLY A 236 -7.01 -4.91 12.47
C GLY A 236 -8.03 -5.71 11.65
N LEU A 237 -7.83 -7.03 11.43
CA LEU A 237 -8.87 -7.88 10.81
C LEU A 237 -10.16 -7.94 11.65
N SER A 238 -10.06 -7.66 12.95
CA SER A 238 -11.17 -7.43 13.89
C SER A 238 -11.81 -6.05 13.73
N ASP A 239 -11.04 -5.04 13.34
CA ASP A 239 -11.31 -3.64 13.70
C ASP A 239 -11.56 -2.76 12.47
N ALA A 240 -10.83 -2.97 11.36
CA ALA A 240 -11.12 -2.37 10.06
C ALA A 240 -12.59 -2.54 9.59
N PRO A 241 -13.28 -3.70 9.82
CA PRO A 241 -14.70 -3.83 9.51
C PRO A 241 -15.60 -2.96 10.41
N ILE A 242 -15.24 -2.79 11.68
CA ILE A 242 -15.97 -1.96 12.67
C ILE A 242 -15.77 -0.48 12.35
N VAL A 243 -14.56 -0.08 11.94
CA VAL A 243 -14.28 1.28 11.48
C VAL A 243 -15.09 1.59 10.23
N GLU A 244 -15.14 0.70 9.24
CA GLU A 244 -15.96 0.92 8.03
C GLU A 244 -17.46 1.02 8.34
N GLU A 245 -17.98 0.21 9.28
CA GLU A 245 -19.37 0.26 9.74
C GLU A 245 -19.72 1.60 10.43
N ARG A 246 -18.74 2.29 11.02
CA ARG A 246 -18.94 3.61 11.65
C ARG A 246 -18.89 4.78 10.66
N ILE A 247 -18.04 4.70 9.63
CA ILE A 247 -17.85 5.80 8.66
C ILE A 247 -18.78 5.72 7.44
N SER A 248 -19.29 4.54 7.09
CA SER A 248 -20.12 4.34 5.89
C SER A 248 -21.57 4.80 6.09
N ASP A 249 -22.07 5.62 5.16
CA ASP A 249 -23.49 5.92 4.98
C ASP A 249 -24.17 5.04 3.90
N GLY A 250 -23.41 4.10 3.31
CA GLY A 250 -23.81 3.27 2.17
C GLY A 250 -23.71 3.95 0.80
N ASN A 251 -23.34 5.23 0.74
CA ASN A 251 -23.20 6.03 -0.48
C ASN A 251 -21.74 6.39 -0.80
N GLY A 252 -20.75 5.66 -0.27
CA GLY A 252 -19.31 5.87 -0.52
C GLY A 252 -18.93 5.88 -2.00
N LEU A 253 -17.68 6.22 -2.30
CA LEU A 253 -17.18 6.55 -3.65
C LEU A 253 -17.46 5.44 -4.68
N LEU A 254 -17.48 4.19 -4.24
CA LEU A 254 -17.60 2.97 -5.06
C LEU A 254 -18.96 2.25 -4.92
N SER A 255 -19.89 2.77 -4.10
CA SER A 255 -21.28 2.29 -3.95
C SER A 255 -22.00 2.06 -5.29
N GLY A 256 -21.78 2.97 -6.25
CA GLY A 256 -22.35 2.94 -7.60
C GLY A 256 -21.66 1.93 -8.53
N ASN A 257 -21.74 0.63 -8.23
CA ASN A 257 -21.17 -0.45 -9.06
C ASN A 257 -19.67 -0.24 -9.35
N GLY A 258 -18.95 0.18 -8.31
CA GLY A 258 -17.49 0.28 -8.29
C GLY A 258 -16.81 -0.94 -7.67
N ALA A 259 -15.47 -0.93 -7.74
CA ALA A 259 -14.61 -2.01 -7.29
C ALA A 259 -13.38 -1.50 -6.52
N SER A 260 -13.10 -2.10 -5.36
CA SER A 260 -11.95 -1.81 -4.50
C SER A 260 -10.86 -2.88 -4.67
N ARG A 261 -9.59 -2.45 -4.70
CA ARG A 261 -8.43 -3.27 -5.12
C ARG A 261 -7.19 -2.97 -4.24
N ALA A 262 -6.98 -3.75 -3.19
CA ALA A 262 -5.91 -3.60 -2.18
C ALA A 262 -5.98 -2.31 -1.32
N ASN A 263 -7.16 -1.72 -1.22
CA ASN A 263 -7.41 -0.55 -0.37
C ASN A 263 -7.68 -1.00 1.08
N LEU A 264 -7.61 -0.09 2.04
CA LEU A 264 -7.99 -0.35 3.43
C LEU A 264 -9.52 -0.52 3.56
N PHE A 265 -10.28 0.42 2.98
CA PHE A 265 -11.74 0.44 2.99
C PHE A 265 -12.37 0.14 1.62
N SER A 266 -13.65 -0.22 1.62
CA SER A 266 -14.36 -0.63 0.41
C SER A 266 -14.95 0.52 -0.41
N GLY A 267 -15.16 1.71 0.18
CA GLY A 267 -15.93 2.78 -0.47
C GLY A 267 -17.37 2.35 -0.82
N ASP A 268 -17.89 1.35 -0.11
CA ASP A 268 -19.14 0.62 -0.36
C ASP A 268 -19.16 -0.24 -1.65
N ALA A 269 -17.99 -0.57 -2.19
CA ALA A 269 -17.84 -1.53 -3.28
C ALA A 269 -18.34 -2.94 -2.90
N LYS A 270 -19.09 -3.57 -3.81
CA LYS A 270 -19.50 -4.98 -3.68
C LYS A 270 -18.45 -5.94 -4.22
N ASP A 271 -17.65 -5.50 -5.19
CA ASP A 271 -16.50 -6.22 -5.72
C ASP A 271 -15.21 -5.72 -5.04
N VAL A 272 -14.52 -6.62 -4.35
CA VAL A 272 -13.34 -6.34 -3.51
C VAL A 272 -12.26 -7.40 -3.73
N ILE A 273 -11.00 -6.98 -3.84
CA ILE A 273 -9.83 -7.87 -3.81
C ILE A 273 -8.82 -7.25 -2.87
N PHE A 274 -8.30 -8.01 -1.90
CA PHE A 274 -7.39 -7.52 -0.86
C PHE A 274 -7.89 -6.28 -0.08
N THR A 275 -9.18 -5.93 -0.17
CA THR A 275 -9.77 -4.83 0.60
C THR A 275 -9.86 -5.20 2.07
N PHE A 276 -9.13 -4.47 2.92
CA PHE A 276 -8.79 -4.96 4.27
C PHE A 276 -10.00 -5.14 5.19
N SER A 277 -10.86 -4.12 5.28
CA SER A 277 -12.13 -4.14 6.02
C SER A 277 -13.09 -5.26 5.62
N ARG A 278 -12.92 -5.86 4.43
CA ARG A 278 -13.77 -6.92 3.88
C ARG A 278 -13.07 -8.28 3.75
N MET A 279 -11.82 -8.43 4.21
CA MET A 279 -11.06 -9.70 4.10
C MET A 279 -11.72 -10.91 4.79
N LYS A 280 -12.56 -10.70 5.81
CA LYS A 280 -13.35 -11.77 6.45
C LYS A 280 -14.48 -12.30 5.56
N ASP A 281 -14.92 -11.55 4.55
CA ASP A 281 -15.98 -11.95 3.62
C ASP A 281 -15.41 -12.81 2.47
N VAL A 282 -15.07 -14.05 2.82
CA VAL A 282 -14.42 -15.05 1.95
C VAL A 282 -15.12 -15.19 0.60
N GLY A 283 -16.44 -15.03 0.54
CA GLY A 283 -17.21 -15.14 -0.70
C GLY A 283 -16.80 -14.13 -1.77
N LYS A 284 -16.27 -12.96 -1.36
CA LYS A 284 -15.82 -11.90 -2.27
C LYS A 284 -14.37 -12.05 -2.70
N PHE A 285 -13.52 -12.72 -1.90
CA PHE A 285 -12.11 -12.97 -2.25
C PHE A 285 -11.94 -13.78 -3.54
N TYR A 286 -12.92 -14.64 -3.87
CA TYR A 286 -12.98 -15.41 -5.11
C TYR A 286 -13.77 -14.68 -6.21
N ASN A 287 -13.28 -13.53 -6.67
CA ASN A 287 -13.89 -12.78 -7.77
C ASN A 287 -13.38 -13.19 -9.17
N LYS A 288 -14.01 -12.68 -10.23
CA LYS A 288 -13.65 -12.93 -11.65
C LYS A 288 -12.42 -12.15 -12.16
N ALA A 289 -11.73 -11.39 -11.32
CA ALA A 289 -10.51 -10.70 -11.75
C ALA A 289 -9.27 -11.61 -11.64
N TRP A 290 -9.30 -12.59 -10.72
CA TRP A 290 -8.28 -13.65 -10.63
C TRP A 290 -8.12 -14.47 -11.92
N GLU A 291 -9.18 -14.56 -12.74
CA GLU A 291 -9.13 -15.15 -14.09
C GLU A 291 -8.06 -14.47 -14.98
N TYR A 292 -7.81 -13.17 -14.80
CA TYR A 292 -6.80 -12.41 -15.54
C TYR A 292 -5.40 -12.58 -14.96
N VAL A 293 -5.27 -12.61 -13.63
CA VAL A 293 -3.99 -12.88 -12.95
C VAL A 293 -3.41 -14.21 -13.44
N PHE A 294 -4.22 -15.27 -13.42
CA PHE A 294 -3.84 -16.62 -13.87
C PHE A 294 -4.17 -16.91 -15.34
N SER A 295 -4.47 -15.90 -16.16
CA SER A 295 -4.76 -16.08 -17.60
C SER A 295 -3.58 -16.63 -18.40
N ASN A 296 -2.35 -16.36 -17.94
CA ASN A 296 -1.10 -16.82 -18.54
C ASN A 296 -0.25 -17.60 -17.52
N SER A 297 0.15 -18.81 -17.90
CA SER A 297 1.00 -19.74 -17.14
C SER A 297 2.25 -19.11 -16.52
N SER A 298 2.92 -18.17 -17.21
CA SER A 298 4.17 -17.56 -16.74
C SER A 298 3.99 -16.37 -15.81
N ASN A 299 2.77 -15.82 -15.64
CA ASN A 299 2.54 -14.60 -14.88
C ASN A 299 3.01 -14.73 -13.42
N PHE A 300 2.60 -15.80 -12.74
CA PHE A 300 2.95 -15.97 -11.33
C PHE A 300 4.44 -16.27 -11.13
N SER A 301 5.04 -17.10 -11.99
CA SER A 301 6.49 -17.33 -12.00
C SER A 301 7.29 -16.04 -12.22
N ARG A 302 6.78 -15.10 -13.03
CA ARG A 302 7.39 -13.77 -13.24
C ARG A 302 7.30 -12.93 -11.96
N ILE A 303 6.13 -12.89 -11.33
CA ILE A 303 5.93 -12.17 -10.06
C ILE A 303 6.88 -12.70 -8.98
N VAL A 304 6.96 -14.03 -8.81
CA VAL A 304 7.91 -14.68 -7.88
C VAL A 304 9.36 -14.32 -8.21
N SER A 305 9.74 -14.35 -9.49
CA SER A 305 11.09 -13.95 -9.92
C SER A 305 11.42 -12.49 -9.59
N LEU A 306 10.45 -11.58 -9.77
CA LEU A 306 10.58 -10.17 -9.44
C LEU A 306 10.58 -9.90 -7.93
N VAL A 307 9.85 -10.70 -7.13
CA VAL A 307 9.91 -10.65 -5.66
C VAL A 307 11.30 -11.01 -5.15
N PHE A 308 11.92 -12.07 -5.67
CA PHE A 308 13.31 -12.40 -5.32
C PHE A 308 14.31 -11.33 -5.80
N TRP A 309 14.04 -10.66 -6.92
CA TRP A 309 14.88 -9.57 -7.41
C TRP A 309 14.77 -8.30 -6.54
N ASP A 310 13.57 -7.88 -6.14
CA ASP A 310 13.39 -6.70 -5.27
C ASP A 310 13.97 -6.93 -3.87
N ALA A 311 13.82 -8.16 -3.33
CA ALA A 311 14.50 -8.55 -2.10
C ALA A 311 16.04 -8.49 -2.23
N PHE A 312 16.61 -8.88 -3.39
CA PHE A 312 18.04 -8.73 -3.67
C PHE A 312 18.47 -7.25 -3.79
N LEU A 313 17.64 -6.40 -4.39
CA LEU A 313 17.89 -4.95 -4.42
C LEU A 313 17.91 -4.35 -3.01
N ASP A 314 17.02 -4.75 -2.10
CA ASP A 314 17.05 -4.30 -0.70
C ASP A 314 18.35 -4.72 0.01
N TYR A 315 18.79 -5.97 -0.12
CA TYR A 315 20.07 -6.42 0.46
C TYR A 315 21.27 -5.61 -0.07
N ASN A 316 21.27 -5.29 -1.37
CA ASN A 316 22.28 -4.44 -1.99
C ASN A 316 22.20 -2.98 -1.48
N SER A 317 20.99 -2.43 -1.34
CA SER A 317 20.74 -1.12 -0.72
C SER A 317 21.26 -1.09 0.72
N GLN A 318 20.87 -2.05 1.57
CA GLN A 318 21.39 -2.17 2.93
C GLN A 318 22.93 -2.19 2.99
N LEU A 319 23.59 -2.83 2.03
CA LEU A 319 25.06 -2.81 1.92
C LEU A 319 25.57 -1.41 1.51
N ILE A 320 24.97 -0.78 0.50
CA ILE A 320 25.33 0.57 0.03
C ILE A 320 25.16 1.61 1.15
N HIS A 321 24.04 1.59 1.90
CA HIS A 321 23.80 2.52 3.01
C HIS A 321 24.84 2.35 4.14
N ARG A 322 25.33 1.13 4.38
CA ARG A 322 26.42 0.85 5.33
C ARG A 322 27.77 1.36 4.80
N LEU A 323 28.12 1.04 3.55
CA LEU A 323 29.40 1.42 2.92
C LEU A 323 29.54 2.93 2.71
N ARG A 324 28.46 3.62 2.32
CA ARG A 324 28.41 5.08 2.13
C ARG A 324 28.09 5.86 3.41
N ASN A 325 27.80 5.16 4.52
CA ASN A 325 27.35 5.74 5.79
C ASN A 325 26.14 6.70 5.64
N ILE A 326 25.16 6.32 4.81
CA ILE A 326 23.90 7.05 4.66
C ILE A 326 23.17 7.04 6.00
N LYS A 327 22.62 8.20 6.38
CA LYS A 327 21.85 8.49 7.58
C LYS A 327 20.71 9.48 7.24
N PRO A 328 19.56 9.46 7.94
CA PRO A 328 19.16 8.50 8.99
C PRO A 328 19.04 7.06 8.43
N ARG A 329 19.07 6.04 9.31
CA ARG A 329 19.10 4.63 8.86
C ARG A 329 18.70 3.64 9.96
N ILE A 330 17.59 2.95 9.73
CA ILE A 330 17.08 1.86 10.59
C ILE A 330 17.59 0.47 10.17
N SER A 331 17.29 -0.56 10.97
CA SER A 331 17.71 -1.94 10.75
C SER A 331 16.63 -2.79 10.07
N ARG A 332 16.58 -2.76 8.72
CA ARG A 332 15.72 -3.62 7.89
C ARG A 332 15.86 -5.13 8.20
N GLY A 333 17.08 -5.63 8.41
CA GLY A 333 17.31 -7.04 8.76
C GLY A 333 17.16 -8.01 7.58
N LEU A 334 16.80 -9.28 7.87
CA LEU A 334 16.80 -10.38 6.87
C LEU A 334 15.42 -10.75 6.30
N PHE A 335 14.32 -10.45 7.00
CA PHE A 335 12.97 -10.84 6.54
C PHE A 335 12.19 -9.69 5.88
N TYR A 336 12.47 -8.44 6.27
CA TYR A 336 11.92 -7.24 5.63
C TYR A 336 12.03 -7.23 4.09
N PRO A 337 13.16 -7.63 3.45
CA PRO A 337 13.28 -7.64 1.98
C PRO A 337 12.13 -8.39 1.27
N PHE A 338 11.56 -9.42 1.90
CA PHE A 338 10.45 -10.20 1.34
C PHE A 338 9.07 -9.60 1.67
N ILE A 339 8.95 -8.83 2.77
CA ILE A 339 7.74 -8.07 3.11
C ILE A 339 7.61 -6.88 2.15
N ARG A 340 8.69 -6.09 2.02
CA ARG A 340 8.87 -5.04 1.01
C ARG A 340 8.52 -5.53 -0.38
N ALA A 341 9.15 -6.62 -0.84
CA ALA A 341 8.90 -7.17 -2.18
C ALA A 341 7.45 -7.68 -2.33
N GLY A 342 6.81 -8.10 -1.24
CA GLY A 342 5.39 -8.42 -1.18
C GLY A 342 4.48 -7.23 -1.50
N ALA A 343 4.66 -6.11 -0.80
CA ALA A 343 3.93 -4.87 -1.04
C ALA A 343 4.28 -4.27 -2.42
N ASN A 344 5.57 -4.06 -2.68
CA ASN A 344 6.08 -3.37 -3.86
C ASN A 344 5.87 -4.16 -5.16
N VAL A 345 6.07 -5.48 -5.17
CA VAL A 345 6.00 -6.30 -6.40
C VAL A 345 4.73 -7.14 -6.46
N PHE A 346 4.47 -7.97 -5.44
CA PHE A 346 3.42 -8.99 -5.51
C PHE A 346 2.01 -8.37 -5.58
N LEU A 347 1.67 -7.46 -4.66
CA LEU A 347 0.37 -6.79 -4.70
C LEU A 347 0.25 -5.89 -5.95
N ARG A 348 1.25 -5.05 -6.21
CA ARG A 348 1.31 -4.17 -7.40
C ARG A 348 0.98 -4.90 -8.70
N GLU A 349 1.66 -6.02 -8.98
CA GLU A 349 1.42 -6.78 -10.21
C GLU A 349 0.03 -7.40 -10.28
N ILE A 350 -0.51 -7.89 -9.14
CA ILE A 350 -1.83 -8.52 -9.10
C ILE A 350 -2.95 -7.49 -9.21
N THR A 351 -2.85 -6.33 -8.55
CA THR A 351 -3.86 -5.27 -8.64
C THR A 351 -3.89 -4.66 -10.04
N THR A 352 -2.74 -4.38 -10.66
CA THR A 352 -2.68 -3.92 -12.06
C THR A 352 -3.34 -4.93 -13.01
N LEU A 353 -3.05 -6.22 -12.88
CA LEU A 353 -3.67 -7.27 -13.72
C LEU A 353 -5.20 -7.37 -13.49
N ALA A 354 -5.69 -7.15 -12.27
CA ALA A 354 -7.12 -7.10 -11.97
C ALA A 354 -7.81 -5.90 -12.63
N ILE A 355 -7.26 -4.68 -12.45
CA ILE A 355 -7.82 -3.43 -12.98
C ILE A 355 -7.88 -3.43 -14.50
N ILE A 356 -6.84 -3.94 -15.17
CA ILE A 356 -6.86 -4.09 -16.64
C ILE A 356 -7.98 -5.06 -17.05
N GLY A 357 -8.21 -6.10 -16.27
CA GLY A 357 -9.35 -6.99 -16.42
C GLY A 357 -10.70 -6.29 -16.29
N ASP A 358 -10.85 -5.41 -15.29
CA ASP A 358 -12.07 -4.65 -15.01
C ASP A 358 -12.35 -3.61 -16.12
N ILE A 359 -11.31 -2.90 -16.57
CA ILE A 359 -11.33 -1.94 -17.69
C ILE A 359 -11.72 -2.63 -19.00
N LEU A 360 -11.08 -3.75 -19.34
CA LEU A 360 -11.35 -4.47 -20.58
C LEU A 360 -12.75 -5.11 -20.58
N LYS A 361 -13.29 -5.48 -19.41
CA LYS A 361 -14.70 -5.88 -19.24
C LYS A 361 -15.69 -4.73 -19.44
N GLY A 362 -15.32 -3.49 -19.10
CA GLY A 362 -16.18 -2.31 -19.24
C GLY A 362 -17.32 -2.19 -18.21
N LYS A 363 -17.51 -3.18 -17.32
CA LYS A 363 -18.73 -3.29 -16.50
C LYS A 363 -18.67 -2.55 -15.17
N THR A 364 -17.46 -2.33 -14.63
CA THR A 364 -17.23 -1.53 -13.42
C THR A 364 -17.21 -0.04 -13.77
N ASP A 365 -17.95 0.78 -13.02
CA ASP A 365 -18.07 2.22 -13.28
C ASP A 365 -16.93 3.02 -12.63
N VAL A 366 -16.55 2.68 -11.40
CA VAL A 366 -15.45 3.32 -10.67
C VAL A 366 -14.54 2.25 -10.08
N ASN A 367 -13.27 2.25 -10.47
CA ASN A 367 -12.24 1.40 -9.88
C ASN A 367 -11.34 2.25 -8.97
N TYR A 368 -10.88 1.71 -7.86
CA TYR A 368 -9.90 2.34 -6.99
C TYR A 368 -8.87 1.31 -6.53
N VAL A 369 -7.59 1.63 -6.70
CA VAL A 369 -6.45 0.83 -6.24
C VAL A 369 -5.50 1.65 -5.40
N THR A 370 -4.93 1.04 -4.36
CA THR A 370 -3.76 1.55 -3.65
C THR A 370 -2.49 0.79 -4.06
N TYR A 371 -1.43 1.54 -4.39
CA TYR A 371 -0.10 1.01 -4.66
C TYR A 371 0.84 1.24 -3.46
N LEU A 372 0.71 0.37 -2.44
CA LEU A 372 1.47 0.35 -1.16
C LEU A 372 3.02 0.33 -1.28
N GLY A 373 3.57 0.25 -2.50
CA GLY A 373 4.98 -0.06 -2.76
C GLY A 373 5.96 1.09 -2.52
N TYR A 374 5.50 2.33 -2.62
CA TYR A 374 6.34 3.50 -2.31
C TYR A 374 6.47 3.70 -0.80
N ASP A 375 5.34 3.75 -0.09
CA ASP A 375 5.25 4.04 1.34
C ASP A 375 6.16 3.14 2.21
N GLU A 376 5.95 1.82 2.15
CA GLU A 376 6.72 0.80 2.87
C GLU A 376 8.24 0.87 2.60
N ILE A 377 8.64 1.36 1.42
CA ILE A 377 10.04 1.57 1.06
C ILE A 377 10.56 2.88 1.63
N ALA A 378 9.84 3.99 1.42
CA ALA A 378 10.19 5.32 1.89
C ALA A 378 10.37 5.36 3.42
N HIS A 379 9.55 4.62 4.16
CA HIS A 379 9.70 4.42 5.61
C HIS A 379 11.03 3.80 6.04
N HIS A 380 11.65 2.96 5.20
CA HIS A 380 12.82 2.14 5.54
C HIS A 380 14.13 2.55 4.84
N SER A 381 14.05 3.28 3.72
CA SER A 381 15.19 3.87 3.00
C SER A 381 15.25 5.40 3.12
N GLY A 382 14.10 6.07 3.26
CA GLY A 382 13.92 7.52 3.20
C GLY A 382 13.21 7.97 1.92
N ILE A 383 12.43 9.05 2.01
CA ILE A 383 11.50 9.54 0.96
C ILE A 383 12.17 9.98 -0.36
N ARG A 384 13.47 10.26 -0.34
CA ARG A 384 14.29 10.64 -1.51
C ARG A 384 15.45 9.67 -1.79
N ASP A 385 15.37 8.43 -1.30
CA ASP A 385 16.36 7.40 -1.63
C ASP A 385 16.13 6.82 -3.03
N GLU A 386 17.20 6.30 -3.66
CA GLU A 386 17.09 5.62 -4.96
C GLU A 386 16.22 4.36 -4.91
N ASP A 387 16.08 3.71 -3.74
CA ASP A 387 15.08 2.66 -3.51
C ASP A 387 13.65 3.19 -3.74
N ALA A 388 13.31 4.36 -3.19
CA ALA A 388 11.98 4.97 -3.32
C ALA A 388 11.70 5.42 -4.77
N PHE A 389 12.67 6.07 -5.43
CA PHE A 389 12.56 6.37 -6.86
C PHE A 389 12.54 5.10 -7.73
N HIS A 390 13.09 3.96 -7.29
CA HIS A 390 12.94 2.68 -7.99
C HIS A 390 11.52 2.09 -7.86
N ALA A 391 10.84 2.32 -6.73
CA ALA A 391 9.43 2.00 -6.57
C ALA A 391 8.58 2.83 -7.56
N LEU A 392 8.79 4.15 -7.62
CA LEU A 392 8.08 5.04 -8.55
C LEU A 392 8.30 4.65 -10.03
N ARG A 393 9.55 4.37 -10.43
CA ARG A 393 9.91 3.80 -11.75
C ARG A 393 9.24 2.45 -12.07
N SER A 394 8.68 1.78 -11.08
CA SER A 394 8.02 0.48 -11.22
C SER A 394 6.50 0.58 -11.09
N ILE A 395 5.99 1.65 -10.46
CA ILE A 395 4.57 2.04 -10.40
C ILE A 395 4.16 2.76 -11.70
N ASP A 396 4.97 3.67 -12.25
CA ASP A 396 4.67 4.38 -13.51
C ASP A 396 4.48 3.40 -14.69
N LYS A 397 5.24 2.30 -14.72
CA LYS A 397 5.04 1.19 -15.67
C LYS A 397 3.65 0.56 -15.56
N GLN A 398 3.07 0.52 -14.37
CA GLN A 398 1.69 0.03 -14.19
C GLN A 398 0.67 1.03 -14.71
N PHE A 399 0.91 2.33 -14.54
CA PHE A 399 0.05 3.37 -15.11
C PHE A 399 0.04 3.31 -16.64
N HIS A 400 1.19 3.07 -17.29
CA HIS A 400 1.22 2.80 -18.73
C HIS A 400 0.42 1.53 -19.11
N ARG A 401 0.51 0.46 -18.31
CA ARG A 401 -0.29 -0.77 -18.53
C ARG A 401 -1.80 -0.52 -18.38
N VAL A 402 -2.22 0.34 -17.46
CA VAL A 402 -3.62 0.76 -17.28
C VAL A 402 -4.09 1.68 -18.42
N GLU A 403 -3.25 2.62 -18.86
CA GLU A 403 -3.47 3.48 -20.02
C GLU A 403 -3.68 2.66 -21.31
N MET A 404 -2.87 1.62 -21.53
CA MET A 404 -3.04 0.75 -22.68
C MET A 404 -4.30 -0.11 -22.59
N ALA A 405 -4.76 -0.45 -21.38
CA ALA A 405 -6.04 -1.12 -21.22
C ALA A 405 -7.22 -0.22 -21.65
N SER A 406 -7.21 1.08 -21.31
CA SER A 406 -8.30 1.98 -21.69
C SER A 406 -8.35 2.23 -23.20
N TYR A 407 -7.20 2.37 -23.90
CA TYR A 407 -7.20 2.46 -25.37
C TYR A 407 -7.65 1.17 -26.09
N LEU A 408 -7.58 0.01 -25.42
CA LEU A 408 -8.02 -1.30 -25.94
C LEU A 408 -9.44 -1.68 -25.53
N ALA A 409 -10.06 -0.96 -24.59
CA ALA A 409 -11.43 -1.17 -24.16
C ALA A 409 -12.44 -0.70 -25.22
N TYR A 410 -13.69 -1.18 -25.07
CA TYR A 410 -14.86 -0.64 -25.78
C TYR A 410 -15.42 0.61 -25.09
N ARG A 411 -15.27 0.68 -23.76
CA ARG A 411 -15.71 1.81 -22.90
C ARG A 411 -14.56 2.79 -22.71
N ASP A 412 -14.84 4.08 -22.78
CA ASP A 412 -13.88 5.12 -22.41
C ASP A 412 -13.71 5.18 -20.88
N TYR A 413 -12.47 5.38 -20.43
CA TYR A 413 -12.12 5.49 -19.01
C TYR A 413 -11.34 6.78 -18.72
N LYS A 414 -11.74 7.50 -17.67
CA LYS A 414 -10.97 8.59 -17.08
C LYS A 414 -9.98 8.02 -16.06
N LEU A 415 -8.71 8.39 -16.19
CA LEU A 415 -7.65 7.95 -15.29
C LEU A 415 -7.33 9.07 -14.31
N VAL A 416 -7.14 8.73 -13.04
CA VAL A 416 -6.76 9.66 -11.98
C VAL A 416 -5.65 8.99 -11.18
N VAL A 417 -4.53 9.67 -10.98
CA VAL A 417 -3.49 9.25 -10.04
C VAL A 417 -3.49 10.24 -8.89
N HIS A 418 -3.45 9.78 -7.65
CA HIS A 418 -3.40 10.68 -6.50
C HIS A 418 -2.58 10.05 -5.38
N SER A 419 -2.46 10.78 -4.27
CA SER A 419 -2.02 10.21 -3.00
C SER A 419 -2.97 10.62 -1.87
N ASP A 420 -2.87 9.91 -0.77
CA ASP A 420 -3.71 9.99 0.42
C ASP A 420 -3.00 10.74 1.57
N HIS A 421 -1.67 10.65 1.66
CA HIS A 421 -0.79 11.51 2.45
C HIS A 421 0.63 11.52 1.85
N GLY A 422 1.50 12.40 2.32
CA GLY A 422 2.94 12.30 2.04
C GLY A 422 3.69 11.50 3.08
N GLN A 423 5.01 11.67 3.12
CA GLN A 423 5.87 11.36 4.26
C GLN A 423 6.88 12.48 4.48
N THR A 424 7.30 12.70 5.72
CA THR A 424 8.43 13.57 6.09
C THR A 424 9.59 12.72 6.60
N ASN A 425 10.81 13.03 6.16
CA ASN A 425 12.03 12.32 6.54
C ASN A 425 12.50 12.70 7.96
N GLY A 426 13.40 11.92 8.55
CA GLY A 426 14.17 12.36 9.72
C GLY A 426 14.90 11.26 10.48
N ALA A 427 15.81 11.66 11.36
CA ALA A 427 16.29 10.76 12.41
C ALA A 427 15.18 10.57 13.46
N THR A 428 14.93 9.32 13.84
CA THR A 428 13.89 8.97 14.82
C THR A 428 14.18 9.62 16.18
N PHE A 429 13.16 9.79 17.01
CA PHE A 429 13.29 10.29 18.38
C PHE A 429 14.33 9.46 19.17
N LYS A 430 14.31 8.12 19.02
CA LYS A 430 15.29 7.22 19.65
C LYS A 430 16.70 7.40 19.08
N GLN A 431 16.87 7.68 17.78
CA GLN A 431 18.17 7.97 17.17
C GLN A 431 18.72 9.36 17.53
N ARG A 432 17.86 10.34 17.86
CA ARG A 432 18.26 11.67 18.34
C ARG A 432 18.59 11.68 19.84
N TYR A 433 17.76 11.06 20.69
CA TYR A 433 17.82 11.19 22.15
C TYR A 433 18.26 9.93 22.91
N GLY A 434 18.31 8.77 22.25
CA GLY A 434 18.77 7.50 22.82
C GLY A 434 17.68 6.64 23.48
N TYR A 435 16.45 7.16 23.62
CA TYR A 435 15.30 6.49 24.26
C TYR A 435 13.99 6.73 23.49
N THR A 436 12.97 5.89 23.70
CA THR A 436 11.63 6.00 23.08
C THR A 436 10.70 6.95 23.85
N LEU A 437 9.53 7.24 23.27
CA LEU A 437 8.45 7.94 23.98
C LEU A 437 7.91 7.12 25.17
N GLU A 438 7.88 5.79 25.07
CA GLU A 438 7.60 4.89 26.22
C GLU A 438 8.61 5.12 27.36
N GLU A 439 9.91 5.05 27.06
CA GLU A 439 10.99 5.23 28.03
C GLU A 439 10.94 6.65 28.65
N MET A 440 10.53 7.66 27.88
CA MET A 440 10.31 9.03 28.36
C MET A 440 9.11 9.15 29.31
N VAL A 441 7.93 8.67 28.92
CA VAL A 441 6.71 8.71 29.75
C VAL A 441 6.91 7.90 31.04
N LYS A 442 7.62 6.77 30.96
CA LYS A 442 8.01 5.94 32.13
C LYS A 442 8.97 6.66 33.08
N GLY A 443 9.82 7.54 32.56
CA GLY A 443 10.67 8.42 33.38
C GLY A 443 9.88 9.51 34.12
N LEU A 444 8.73 9.93 33.58
CA LEU A 444 7.83 10.91 34.20
C LEU A 444 6.77 10.26 35.12
N LEU A 445 6.47 8.97 34.90
CA LEU A 445 5.49 8.17 35.66
C LEU A 445 6.14 6.88 36.19
N PRO A 446 7.07 6.96 37.17
CA PRO A 446 7.89 5.82 37.60
C PRO A 446 7.09 4.65 38.21
N ASP A 447 5.95 4.93 38.82
CA ASP A 447 5.06 3.92 39.43
C ASP A 447 4.00 3.37 38.45
N ALA A 448 3.97 3.84 37.19
CA ALA A 448 2.94 3.43 36.21
C ALA A 448 3.25 2.09 35.52
N ARG A 449 2.21 1.30 35.31
CA ARG A 449 2.22 0.09 34.48
C ARG A 449 1.88 0.51 33.04
N ILE A 450 2.91 0.81 32.27
CA ILE A 450 2.80 1.24 30.87
C ILE A 450 2.75 0.02 29.94
N PHE A 451 1.70 -0.06 29.13
CA PHE A 451 1.72 -0.77 27.84
C PHE A 451 2.13 0.21 26.75
N ALA A 452 2.95 -0.22 25.77
CA ALA A 452 3.36 0.65 24.68
C ALA A 452 3.52 -0.07 23.34
N ASP A 453 3.02 0.57 22.29
CA ASP A 453 3.24 0.15 20.92
C ASP A 453 3.96 1.24 20.11
N MET A 454 5.24 0.97 19.85
CA MET A 454 6.18 1.76 19.06
C MET A 454 6.57 1.02 17.77
N SER A 455 5.78 0.01 17.35
CA SER A 455 6.01 -0.74 16.12
C SER A 455 5.79 0.13 14.87
N PRO A 456 6.48 -0.16 13.74
CA PRO A 456 6.14 0.46 12.46
C PRO A 456 4.70 0.19 12.03
N SER A 457 3.97 1.22 11.61
CA SER A 457 2.59 1.11 11.11
C SER A 457 2.43 0.25 9.84
N THR A 458 3.48 0.12 9.01
CA THR A 458 3.33 -0.29 7.61
C THR A 458 3.41 -1.80 7.35
N GLY A 459 4.33 -2.50 8.00
CA GLY A 459 4.63 -3.92 7.74
C GLY A 459 3.46 -4.88 8.01
N ASP A 460 2.43 -4.39 8.70
CA ASP A 460 1.25 -5.13 9.11
C ASP A 460 0.23 -5.26 7.99
N HIS A 461 0.09 -4.21 7.16
CA HIS A 461 -0.82 -4.18 6.00
C HIS A 461 -0.52 -5.37 5.07
N PHE A 462 0.75 -5.57 4.70
CA PHE A 462 1.12 -6.66 3.82
C PHE A 462 1.15 -8.02 4.54
N SER A 463 1.77 -8.09 5.73
CA SER A 463 1.98 -9.38 6.39
C SER A 463 0.66 -10.07 6.74
N VAL A 464 -0.31 -9.33 7.29
CA VAL A 464 -1.62 -9.87 7.65
C VAL A 464 -2.45 -10.23 6.40
N ALA A 465 -2.37 -9.44 5.33
CA ALA A 465 -3.01 -9.77 4.05
C ALA A 465 -2.50 -11.09 3.45
N PHE A 466 -1.22 -11.42 3.67
CA PHE A 466 -0.60 -12.65 3.17
C PHE A 466 -0.79 -13.85 4.11
N THR A 467 -0.86 -13.66 5.44
CA THR A 467 -1.09 -14.78 6.38
C THR A 467 -2.56 -15.16 6.55
N ALA A 468 -3.52 -14.25 6.36
CA ALA A 468 -4.95 -14.53 6.56
C ALA A 468 -5.48 -15.81 5.86
N PRO A 469 -5.06 -16.19 4.64
CA PRO A 469 -5.43 -17.47 4.03
C PRO A 469 -4.86 -18.69 4.76
N VAL A 470 -3.67 -18.58 5.35
CA VAL A 470 -2.94 -19.64 6.08
C VAL A 470 -3.46 -19.76 7.51
N ASP A 471 -3.66 -18.64 8.19
CA ASP A 471 -4.22 -18.59 9.55
C ASP A 471 -5.69 -19.04 9.56
N ARG A 472 -6.39 -18.98 8.43
CA ARG A 472 -7.69 -19.64 8.24
C ARG A 472 -7.62 -21.17 8.13
N VAL A 473 -6.52 -21.75 7.63
CA VAL A 473 -6.32 -23.22 7.66
C VAL A 473 -6.05 -23.68 9.09
N LYS A 474 -5.34 -22.89 9.90
CA LYS A 474 -5.27 -23.10 11.35
C LYS A 474 -6.62 -22.85 12.04
N GLY A 475 -7.36 -21.84 11.60
CA GLY A 475 -8.71 -21.46 12.06
C GLY A 475 -9.79 -22.54 11.90
N LEU A 476 -9.49 -23.63 11.18
CA LEU A 476 -10.34 -24.82 11.07
C LEU A 476 -9.92 -25.94 12.04
N ILE A 477 -8.92 -25.69 12.89
CA ILE A 477 -8.29 -26.63 13.83
C ILE A 477 -8.22 -26.01 15.24
N ASP A 478 -7.89 -24.72 15.36
CA ASP A 478 -7.88 -23.91 16.59
C ASP A 478 -8.51 -22.52 16.34
N ASP A 479 -9.24 -21.98 17.31
CA ASP A 479 -10.07 -20.76 17.19
C ASP A 479 -9.28 -19.43 17.24
N ALA A 480 -8.04 -19.43 16.73
CA ALA A 480 -7.00 -18.43 17.02
C ALA A 480 -6.47 -17.69 15.77
N GLY A 481 -7.34 -16.93 15.10
CA GLY A 481 -6.99 -16.03 13.98
C GLY A 481 -6.39 -14.69 14.42
N GLU A 482 -5.38 -14.71 15.28
CA GLU A 482 -4.85 -13.50 15.94
C GLU A 482 -3.62 -12.91 15.24
N THR A 483 -3.64 -11.59 15.04
CA THR A 483 -2.46 -10.84 14.56
C THR A 483 -1.37 -10.80 15.63
N LYS A 484 -0.14 -10.51 15.22
CA LYS A 484 1.03 -10.42 16.11
C LYS A 484 0.87 -9.37 17.23
N TYR A 485 0.02 -8.37 17.02
CA TYR A 485 -0.34 -7.34 18.00
C TYR A 485 -1.31 -7.87 19.05
N LEU A 486 -2.37 -8.57 18.62
CA LEU A 486 -3.26 -9.27 19.53
C LEU A 486 -2.49 -10.31 20.37
N GLN A 487 -1.55 -11.04 19.76
CA GLN A 487 -0.67 -11.97 20.49
C GLN A 487 0.30 -11.27 21.45
N ARG A 488 0.75 -10.04 21.17
CA ARG A 488 1.57 -9.27 22.10
C ARG A 488 0.74 -8.71 23.25
N TYR A 489 -0.38 -8.06 22.92
CA TYR A 489 -1.37 -7.54 23.87
C TYR A 489 -1.82 -8.64 24.83
N LYS A 490 -2.32 -9.77 24.33
CA LYS A 490 -2.75 -10.92 25.15
C LYS A 490 -1.63 -11.61 25.94
N LYS A 491 -0.38 -11.47 25.52
CA LYS A 491 0.76 -12.00 26.27
C LYS A 491 1.14 -11.08 27.43
N GLU A 492 1.02 -9.77 27.25
CA GLU A 492 1.22 -8.78 28.32
C GLU A 492 -0.02 -8.75 29.26
N GLU A 493 -1.22 -9.05 28.74
CA GLU A 493 -2.46 -9.38 29.49
C GLU A 493 -2.36 -10.70 30.29
N SER A 494 -1.31 -11.51 30.08
CA SER A 494 -1.06 -12.75 30.85
C SER A 494 -0.13 -12.55 32.07
N ASP A 495 0.43 -11.35 32.24
CA ASP A 495 0.91 -10.89 33.55
C ASP A 495 -0.32 -10.41 34.37
N GLU A 496 -0.43 -10.79 35.65
CA GLU A 496 -1.69 -10.74 36.43
C GLU A 496 -2.25 -9.32 36.75
N VAL A 497 -1.76 -8.23 36.14
CA VAL A 497 -2.16 -6.85 36.46
C VAL A 497 -2.17 -5.93 35.24
N GLU A 498 -3.37 -5.49 34.82
CA GLU A 498 -3.62 -4.62 33.66
C GLU A 498 -2.82 -3.30 33.65
N PRO A 499 -2.42 -2.77 32.46
CA PRO A 499 -1.72 -1.48 32.34
C PRO A 499 -2.63 -0.29 32.67
N ASN A 500 -2.14 0.64 33.49
CA ASN A 500 -2.87 1.87 33.86
C ASN A 500 -2.46 3.11 33.03
N VAL A 501 -1.51 2.94 32.11
CA VAL A 501 -1.16 3.91 31.06
C VAL A 501 -0.91 3.15 29.75
N MET A 502 -1.37 3.69 28.63
CA MET A 502 -1.00 3.22 27.28
C MET A 502 -0.30 4.34 26.49
N VAL A 503 0.85 4.02 25.89
CA VAL A 503 1.66 4.98 25.10
C VAL A 503 1.84 4.44 23.68
N LEU A 504 1.16 5.05 22.71
CA LEU A 504 1.15 4.59 21.32
C LEU A 504 1.86 5.60 20.41
N ALA A 505 2.45 5.12 19.33
CA ALA A 505 3.02 5.95 18.28
C ALA A 505 2.19 5.94 16.97
N SER A 506 2.45 6.89 16.09
CA SER A 506 1.99 6.97 14.69
C SER A 506 2.89 7.97 13.96
N GLY A 507 3.96 7.48 13.33
CA GLY A 507 5.03 8.29 12.77
C GLY A 507 5.63 9.26 13.80
N ASN A 508 5.45 10.56 13.57
CA ASN A 508 5.92 11.63 14.45
C ASN A 508 4.85 12.17 15.44
N MET A 509 3.71 11.48 15.53
CA MET A 509 2.69 11.67 16.56
C MET A 509 2.75 10.55 17.61
N GLY A 510 2.52 10.92 18.87
CA GLY A 510 2.37 10.02 20.01
C GLY A 510 1.03 10.25 20.72
N LEU A 511 0.49 9.20 21.32
CA LEU A 511 -0.79 9.21 22.03
C LEU A 511 -0.56 8.63 23.44
N VAL A 512 -0.84 9.42 24.47
CA VAL A 512 -0.75 9.00 25.88
C VAL A 512 -2.16 8.90 26.46
N TYR A 513 -2.57 7.67 26.78
CA TYR A 513 -3.85 7.38 27.43
C TYR A 513 -3.61 7.00 28.89
N LEU A 514 -4.30 7.68 29.80
CA LEU A 514 -4.29 7.41 31.24
C LEU A 514 -5.46 6.47 31.55
N THR A 515 -5.25 5.17 31.31
CA THR A 515 -6.29 4.13 31.23
C THR A 515 -6.91 3.72 32.57
N GLU A 516 -6.35 4.18 33.70
CA GLU A 516 -7.00 4.09 35.01
C GLU A 516 -8.33 4.88 35.09
N HIS A 517 -8.48 5.90 34.23
CA HIS A 517 -9.66 6.76 34.15
C HIS A 517 -10.46 6.44 32.90
N ARG A 518 -11.78 6.25 33.03
CA ARG A 518 -12.66 5.90 31.88
C ARG A 518 -12.93 7.03 30.89
N ASN A 519 -12.72 8.28 31.30
CA ASN A 519 -12.89 9.48 30.47
C ASN A 519 -11.53 10.04 30.06
N ARG A 520 -11.51 10.90 29.03
CA ARG A 520 -10.37 11.77 28.74
C ARG A 520 -10.23 12.80 29.86
N LEU A 521 -9.06 12.90 30.49
CA LEU A 521 -8.74 13.87 31.53
C LEU A 521 -8.37 15.24 30.94
N THR A 522 -8.58 16.30 31.72
CA THR A 522 -8.19 17.66 31.35
C THR A 522 -6.83 18.07 31.94
N TYR A 523 -6.29 19.19 31.44
CA TYR A 523 -5.06 19.85 31.88
C TYR A 523 -5.03 20.08 33.41
N GLU A 524 -6.16 20.47 34.00
CA GLU A 524 -6.26 20.70 35.44
C GLU A 524 -6.15 19.39 36.24
N GLU A 525 -6.82 18.33 35.76
CA GLU A 525 -6.80 17.00 36.38
C GLU A 525 -5.45 16.32 36.22
N ILE A 526 -4.84 16.39 35.03
CA ILE A 526 -3.52 15.82 34.74
C ILE A 526 -2.44 16.52 35.56
N ASN A 527 -2.46 17.86 35.68
CA ASN A 527 -1.49 18.56 36.54
C ASN A 527 -1.69 18.28 38.03
N TYR A 528 -2.91 17.94 38.47
CA TYR A 528 -3.18 17.57 39.86
C TYR A 528 -2.74 16.13 40.19
N LEU A 529 -2.97 15.19 39.27
CA LEU A 529 -2.68 13.76 39.45
C LEU A 529 -1.24 13.38 39.06
N TYR A 530 -0.70 14.01 38.01
CA TYR A 530 0.55 13.66 37.34
C TYR A 530 1.39 14.93 37.06
N PRO A 531 1.78 15.71 38.09
CA PRO A 531 2.30 17.07 37.95
C PRO A 531 3.56 17.23 37.09
N ASP A 532 4.39 16.19 36.96
CA ASP A 532 5.61 16.22 36.15
C ASP A 532 5.37 15.84 34.67
N LEU A 533 4.21 15.26 34.31
CA LEU A 533 3.95 14.72 32.98
C LEU A 533 3.85 15.81 31.90
N ILE A 534 2.96 16.79 32.09
CA ILE A 534 2.76 17.90 31.15
C ILE A 534 4.02 18.77 31.03
N PRO A 535 4.68 19.21 32.13
CA PRO A 535 5.94 19.95 32.07
C PRO A 535 7.10 19.13 31.49
N GLY A 536 7.15 17.82 31.75
CA GLY A 536 8.23 16.94 31.28
C GLY A 536 8.16 16.64 29.79
N LEU A 537 6.94 16.46 29.25
CA LEU A 537 6.72 16.33 27.79
C LEU A 537 6.96 17.66 27.08
N SER A 538 6.29 18.74 27.47
CA SER A 538 6.30 20.02 26.73
C SER A 538 7.66 20.72 26.68
N LYS A 539 8.54 20.52 27.68
CA LYS A 539 9.86 21.18 27.76
C LYS A 539 11.00 20.39 27.10
N HIS A 540 10.72 19.18 26.60
CA HIS A 540 11.73 18.35 25.96
C HIS A 540 12.02 18.84 24.54
N GLU A 541 13.30 19.01 24.19
CA GLU A 541 13.72 19.59 22.89
C GLU A 541 13.33 18.76 21.66
N GLY A 542 12.96 17.49 21.86
CA GLY A 542 12.46 16.59 20.83
C GLY A 542 10.95 16.61 20.63
N ILE A 543 10.22 17.35 21.45
CA ILE A 543 8.77 17.55 21.37
C ILE A 543 8.51 18.96 20.83
N GLY A 544 7.72 19.06 19.76
CA GLY A 544 7.33 20.35 19.20
C GLY A 544 6.25 21.00 20.05
N PHE A 545 5.21 20.22 20.37
CA PHE A 545 4.15 20.56 21.31
C PHE A 545 3.37 19.33 21.76
N ILE A 546 2.54 19.52 22.79
CA ILE A 546 1.46 18.60 23.19
C ILE A 546 0.09 19.29 23.07
N LEU A 547 -0.96 18.50 22.82
CA LEU A 547 -2.37 18.90 22.81
C LEU A 547 -3.09 18.28 24.03
N VAL A 548 -3.73 19.12 24.84
CA VAL A 548 -4.48 18.75 26.06
C VAL A 548 -5.76 19.58 26.15
N GLU A 549 -6.86 19.00 26.63
CA GLU A 549 -8.12 19.74 26.87
C GLU A 549 -8.06 20.51 28.21
N SER A 550 -8.62 21.72 28.32
CA SER A 550 -8.71 22.48 29.59
C SER A 550 -10.15 22.91 29.88
N ASN A 551 -10.63 22.69 31.10
CA ASN A 551 -11.96 23.15 31.52
C ASN A 551 -12.08 24.69 31.54
N GLU A 552 -10.98 25.41 31.77
CA GLU A 552 -10.98 26.87 31.89
C GLU A 552 -10.70 27.57 30.55
N HIS A 553 -10.07 26.89 29.60
CA HIS A 553 -9.50 27.50 28.40
C HIS A 553 -9.80 26.77 27.07
N GLY A 554 -10.47 25.62 27.11
CA GLY A 554 -10.67 24.77 25.94
C GLY A 554 -9.37 24.06 25.50
N PRO A 555 -9.21 23.72 24.22
CA PRO A 555 -8.07 22.93 23.77
C PRO A 555 -6.76 23.75 23.78
N LEU A 556 -5.74 23.25 24.48
CA LEU A 556 -4.44 23.88 24.65
C LEU A 556 -3.35 23.17 23.84
N ILE A 557 -2.54 23.95 23.13
CA ILE A 557 -1.28 23.50 22.51
C ILE A 557 -0.12 24.05 23.30
N ILE A 558 0.67 23.19 23.95
CA ILE A 558 1.74 23.59 24.88
C ILE A 558 3.09 23.13 24.32
N GLY A 559 3.99 24.08 24.08
CA GLY A 559 5.39 23.83 23.70
C GLY A 559 6.37 24.42 24.71
N ASN A 560 7.65 24.13 24.54
CA ASN A 560 8.72 24.46 25.49
C ASN A 560 8.78 25.97 25.86
N GLY A 561 8.44 26.85 24.92
CA GLY A 561 8.52 28.30 25.08
C GLY A 561 7.18 29.05 25.19
N GLY A 562 6.03 28.37 25.19
CA GLY A 562 4.72 29.04 25.18
C GLY A 562 3.53 28.13 24.87
N THR A 563 2.33 28.73 24.90
CA THR A 563 1.04 28.06 24.76
C THR A 563 0.20 28.76 23.70
N TYR A 564 -0.41 28.00 22.79
CA TYR A 564 -1.44 28.46 21.86
C TYR A 564 -2.81 27.95 22.34
N TYR A 565 -3.78 28.85 22.41
CA TYR A 565 -5.13 28.62 22.90
C TYR A 565 -6.09 28.45 21.70
N LEU A 566 -6.46 27.20 21.37
CA LEU A 566 -7.24 26.89 20.17
C LEU A 566 -8.70 27.38 20.23
N GLU A 567 -9.20 27.76 21.40
CA GLU A 567 -10.59 28.27 21.50
C GLU A 567 -10.73 29.73 21.06
N ASN A 568 -9.67 30.53 21.13
CA ASN A 568 -9.70 31.96 20.84
C ASN A 568 -8.56 32.46 19.92
N ASP A 569 -7.75 31.55 19.37
CA ASP A 569 -6.60 31.80 18.49
C ASP A 569 -5.57 32.78 19.08
N THR A 570 -5.35 32.73 20.40
CA THR A 570 -4.33 33.53 21.11
C THR A 570 -3.10 32.72 21.52
N VAL A 571 -1.99 33.43 21.81
CA VAL A 571 -0.70 32.84 22.20
C VAL A 571 -0.16 33.57 23.44
N ASP A 572 0.34 32.81 24.41
CA ASP A 572 1.28 33.30 25.43
C ASP A 572 2.68 32.72 25.18
N GLY A 573 3.71 33.52 25.42
CA GLY A 573 5.10 33.17 25.09
C GLY A 573 5.36 33.01 23.59
N ALA A 574 6.09 31.96 23.22
CA ALA A 574 6.39 31.60 21.83
C ALA A 574 5.31 30.68 21.23
N ASN A 575 4.84 30.99 20.02
CA ASN A 575 3.84 30.20 19.30
C ASN A 575 4.39 28.81 18.90
N PRO A 576 3.87 27.69 19.46
CA PRO A 576 4.35 26.35 19.11
C PRO A 576 3.97 25.91 17.69
N LEU A 577 2.92 26.50 17.10
CA LEU A 577 2.41 26.15 15.77
C LEU A 577 3.10 26.92 14.63
N ALA A 578 4.05 27.82 14.93
CA ALA A 578 4.62 28.75 13.95
C ALA A 578 5.21 28.10 12.68
N ASN A 579 5.72 26.88 12.78
CA ASN A 579 6.35 26.15 11.67
C ASN A 579 5.39 25.17 10.94
N TYR A 580 4.17 24.96 11.43
CA TYR A 580 3.30 23.85 11.01
C TYR A 580 2.23 24.24 9.97
N GLY A 581 2.26 25.47 9.45
CA GLY A 581 1.35 25.96 8.42
C GLY A 581 0.06 26.59 8.98
N PRO A 582 -0.70 27.33 8.13
CA PRO A 582 -1.82 28.16 8.58
C PRO A 582 -3.03 27.37 9.08
N ASN A 583 -3.19 26.13 8.65
CA ASN A 583 -4.32 25.26 8.99
C ASN A 583 -4.06 24.37 10.23
N ALA A 584 -2.85 24.35 10.79
CA ALA A 584 -2.49 23.46 11.90
C ALA A 584 -3.44 23.60 13.10
N ALA A 585 -3.81 24.83 13.47
CA ALA A 585 -4.78 25.10 14.54
C ALA A 585 -6.18 24.55 14.23
N ARG A 586 -6.64 24.67 12.97
CA ARG A 586 -7.92 24.08 12.51
C ARG A 586 -7.92 22.56 12.63
N HIS A 587 -6.84 21.90 12.20
CA HIS A 587 -6.73 20.44 12.29
C HIS A 587 -6.70 19.97 13.73
N LEU A 588 -5.83 20.55 14.56
CA LEU A 588 -5.72 20.21 15.98
C LEU A 588 -7.06 20.43 16.72
N LYS A 589 -7.78 21.51 16.42
CA LYS A 589 -9.12 21.77 16.97
C LYS A 589 -10.17 20.76 16.46
N ARG A 590 -10.08 20.30 15.21
CA ARG A 590 -10.93 19.21 14.69
C ARG A 590 -10.65 17.90 15.41
N THR A 591 -9.39 17.45 15.40
CA THR A 591 -8.98 16.18 16.01
C THR A 591 -9.28 16.15 17.50
N ASN A 592 -9.10 17.27 18.23
CA ASN A 592 -9.41 17.34 19.66
C ASN A 592 -10.87 17.00 20.00
N ASN A 593 -11.81 17.29 19.09
CA ASN A 593 -13.22 17.00 19.27
C ASN A 593 -13.59 15.54 18.95
N PHE A 594 -12.65 14.74 18.43
CA PHE A 594 -12.87 13.31 18.22
C PHE A 594 -12.95 12.57 19.56
N LYS A 595 -13.89 11.64 19.64
CA LYS A 595 -14.25 10.88 20.83
C LYS A 595 -13.08 10.08 21.42
N TYR A 596 -12.19 9.56 20.58
CA TYR A 596 -11.04 8.73 20.99
C TYR A 596 -9.73 9.51 21.17
N THR A 597 -9.78 10.84 21.25
CA THR A 597 -8.59 11.67 21.49
C THR A 597 -7.91 11.28 22.80
N PRO A 598 -6.58 11.08 22.83
CA PRO A 598 -5.86 10.74 24.06
C PRO A 598 -5.90 11.86 25.09
N ASP A 599 -5.62 11.51 26.34
CA ASP A 599 -5.47 12.46 27.45
C ASP A 599 -4.35 13.47 27.14
N ILE A 600 -3.27 13.03 26.49
CA ILE A 600 -2.27 13.90 25.85
C ILE A 600 -1.95 13.38 24.45
N LEU A 601 -2.14 14.21 23.42
CA LEU A 601 -1.58 13.99 22.07
C LEU A 601 -0.24 14.72 21.98
N VAL A 602 0.79 14.07 21.43
CA VAL A 602 2.18 14.54 21.42
C VAL A 602 2.67 14.65 19.99
N ILE A 603 3.21 15.79 19.57
CA ILE A 603 3.84 15.96 18.25
C ILE A 603 5.34 16.19 18.42
N SER A 604 6.15 15.46 17.67
CA SER A 604 7.61 15.61 17.68
C SER A 604 8.05 17.01 17.26
N LEU A 605 9.34 17.31 17.47
CA LEU A 605 10.00 18.43 16.78
C LEU A 605 9.74 18.38 15.27
N TYR A 606 9.64 19.55 14.66
CA TYR A 606 9.76 19.74 13.21
C TYR A 606 10.84 20.79 12.93
N ASP A 607 11.83 20.40 12.12
CA ASP A 607 12.97 21.22 11.70
C ASP A 607 12.71 21.74 10.27
N PRO A 608 12.28 23.00 10.11
CA PRO A 608 11.92 23.55 8.81
C PRO A 608 13.15 23.90 7.94
N GLU A 609 14.37 23.92 8.49
CA GLU A 609 15.59 24.14 7.68
C GLU A 609 16.01 22.85 6.96
N LYS A 610 15.79 21.69 7.59
CA LYS A 610 16.09 20.36 7.02
C LYS A 610 14.88 19.67 6.39
N ASN A 611 13.68 20.18 6.64
CA ASN A 611 12.41 19.49 6.40
C ASN A 611 12.38 18.11 7.08
N GLU A 612 12.74 18.07 8.37
CA GLU A 612 12.84 16.84 9.16
C GLU A 612 11.88 16.81 10.36
N VAL A 613 11.35 15.62 10.68
CA VAL A 613 10.65 15.32 11.95
C VAL A 613 11.45 14.33 12.80
N ALA A 614 10.95 13.96 13.98
CA ALA A 614 11.53 12.92 14.83
C ALA A 614 10.49 11.85 15.15
N ALA A 615 10.34 10.87 14.26
CA ALA A 615 9.41 9.75 14.42
C ALA A 615 9.62 9.02 15.76
N PHE A 616 8.53 8.72 16.47
CA PHE A 616 8.58 7.92 17.70
C PHE A 616 8.72 6.41 17.40
N GLU A 617 8.24 5.99 16.23
CA GLU A 617 8.53 4.69 15.62
C GLU A 617 9.96 4.67 15.03
N GLU A 618 10.57 3.48 14.89
CA GLU A 618 11.85 3.33 14.18
C GLU A 618 11.65 3.34 12.66
N LEU A 619 11.24 4.49 12.11
CA LEU A 619 11.02 4.75 10.67
C LEU A 619 11.74 6.03 10.22
N VAL A 620 12.35 6.03 9.02
CA VAL A 620 13.19 7.16 8.54
C VAL A 620 12.46 8.12 7.60
N GLY A 621 11.51 7.62 6.81
CA GLY A 621 10.33 8.38 6.38
C GLY A 621 9.22 8.14 7.39
N SER A 622 8.33 9.10 7.60
CA SER A 622 7.23 8.98 8.58
C SER A 622 6.06 9.90 8.25
N HIS A 623 4.85 9.52 8.68
CA HIS A 623 3.63 10.29 8.47
C HIS A 623 2.65 10.06 9.65
N GLY A 624 1.63 10.89 9.76
CA GLY A 624 0.54 10.77 10.73
C GLY A 624 0.41 11.91 11.71
N GLY A 625 1.48 12.68 11.93
CA GLY A 625 1.46 13.91 12.69
C GLY A 625 1.34 15.14 11.78
N LEU A 626 2.04 16.20 12.19
CA LEU A 626 2.20 17.43 11.43
C LEU A 626 3.70 17.74 11.24
N GLY A 627 4.01 18.51 10.20
CA GLY A 627 5.35 19.01 9.88
C GLY A 627 5.93 18.35 8.63
N GLY A 628 6.34 19.19 7.66
CA GLY A 628 6.96 18.79 6.41
C GLY A 628 5.99 18.22 5.37
N GLU A 629 6.53 17.43 4.45
CA GLU A 629 5.85 16.91 3.26
C GLU A 629 4.70 15.91 3.55
N GLN A 630 4.61 15.35 4.76
CA GLN A 630 3.56 14.38 5.15
C GLN A 630 2.12 14.88 4.95
N SER A 631 1.89 16.18 5.10
CA SER A 631 0.55 16.77 5.01
C SER A 631 0.19 17.28 3.60
N PHE A 632 1.05 17.11 2.59
CA PHE A 632 0.87 17.73 1.25
C PHE A 632 0.90 16.72 0.07
N PRO A 633 -0.07 15.78 0.00
CA PRO A 633 -0.32 14.92 -1.16
C PRO A 633 -0.88 15.69 -2.38
N PHE A 634 -1.15 14.94 -3.46
CA PHE A 634 -1.55 15.48 -4.76
C PHE A 634 -2.74 14.71 -5.38
N ILE A 635 -3.31 15.30 -6.43
CA ILE A 635 -4.28 14.71 -7.35
C ILE A 635 -3.86 15.09 -8.79
N LEU A 636 -3.41 14.11 -9.57
CA LEU A 636 -3.20 14.20 -11.01
C LEU A 636 -4.47 13.71 -11.73
N HIS A 637 -5.28 14.65 -12.22
CA HIS A 637 -6.60 14.40 -12.81
C HIS A 637 -6.68 14.87 -14.27
N PRO A 638 -7.65 14.39 -15.07
CA PRO A 638 -7.86 14.86 -16.44
C PRO A 638 -8.04 16.37 -16.51
N SER A 639 -7.51 16.99 -17.56
CA SER A 639 -7.48 18.46 -17.73
C SER A 639 -8.87 19.12 -17.79
N GLU A 640 -9.90 18.36 -18.14
CA GLU A 640 -11.31 18.80 -18.20
C GLU A 640 -12.04 18.74 -16.84
N TRP A 641 -11.50 18.04 -15.84
CA TRP A 641 -12.08 18.00 -14.49
C TRP A 641 -11.81 19.31 -13.73
N ASN A 642 -12.78 19.73 -12.91
CA ASN A 642 -12.72 20.98 -12.14
C ASN A 642 -12.45 20.70 -10.66
N ILE A 643 -11.32 20.05 -10.39
CA ILE A 643 -10.74 19.93 -9.04
C ILE A 643 -9.87 21.18 -8.79
N PRO A 644 -10.07 21.92 -7.68
CA PRO A 644 -9.24 23.07 -7.33
C PRO A 644 -7.93 22.64 -6.64
N ASP A 645 -6.88 23.46 -6.79
CA ASP A 645 -5.65 23.35 -5.98
C ASP A 645 -5.91 23.89 -4.57
N GLY A 646 -5.36 23.24 -3.54
CA GLY A 646 -5.52 23.65 -2.14
C GLY A 646 -6.82 23.20 -1.46
N LEU A 647 -7.34 22.02 -1.79
CA LEU A 647 -8.36 21.36 -0.97
C LEU A 647 -7.82 21.08 0.45
N ILE A 648 -8.66 21.11 1.48
CA ILE A 648 -8.27 20.88 2.88
C ILE A 648 -9.15 19.77 3.47
N GLY A 649 -8.52 18.72 3.99
CA GLY A 649 -9.17 17.54 4.56
C GLY A 649 -9.64 16.53 3.50
N ALA A 650 -9.64 15.25 3.87
CA ALA A 650 -9.91 14.13 2.97
C ALA A 650 -11.37 14.09 2.48
N GLU A 651 -12.33 14.57 3.28
CA GLU A 651 -13.72 14.79 2.85
C GLU A 651 -13.80 15.72 1.62
N SER A 652 -13.00 16.80 1.58
CA SER A 652 -13.01 17.75 0.46
C SER A 652 -12.57 17.08 -0.86
N VAL A 653 -11.69 16.08 -0.78
CA VAL A 653 -11.27 15.26 -1.92
C VAL A 653 -12.40 14.32 -2.36
N TYR A 654 -13.08 13.65 -1.42
CA TYR A 654 -14.26 12.85 -1.72
C TYR A 654 -15.35 13.66 -2.43
N GLN A 655 -15.69 14.85 -1.93
CA GLN A 655 -16.71 15.71 -2.57
C GLN A 655 -16.29 16.13 -3.99
N ALA A 656 -14.99 16.41 -4.22
CA ALA A 656 -14.47 16.71 -5.55
C ALA A 656 -14.58 15.50 -6.50
N PHE A 657 -14.12 14.31 -6.08
CA PHE A 657 -14.22 13.08 -6.88
C PHE A 657 -15.68 12.69 -7.16
N LYS A 658 -16.55 12.73 -6.15
CA LYS A 658 -17.98 12.42 -6.27
C LYS A 658 -18.68 13.37 -7.23
N SER A 659 -18.32 14.66 -7.22
CA SER A 659 -18.83 15.66 -8.16
C SER A 659 -18.50 15.32 -9.61
N GLU A 660 -17.26 14.99 -9.93
CA GLU A 660 -16.86 14.62 -11.31
C GLU A 660 -17.50 13.30 -11.77
N ILE A 661 -17.57 12.27 -10.91
CA ILE A 661 -18.29 11.02 -11.20
C ILE A 661 -19.78 11.27 -11.51
N VAL A 662 -20.42 12.20 -10.79
CA VAL A 662 -21.83 12.57 -11.01
C VAL A 662 -22.04 13.34 -12.31
N LYS A 663 -21.04 14.04 -12.86
CA LYS A 663 -21.11 14.66 -14.19
C LYS A 663 -21.05 13.62 -15.30
N LEU A 664 -20.08 12.70 -15.25
CA LEU A 664 -19.91 11.64 -16.26
C LEU A 664 -21.17 10.76 -16.42
N ASN A 665 -21.89 10.51 -15.32
CA ASN A 665 -23.16 9.78 -15.33
C ASN A 665 -24.37 10.58 -15.88
N LYS A 666 -24.25 11.91 -16.07
CA LYS A 666 -25.28 12.78 -16.66
C LYS A 666 -24.99 13.18 -18.11
N GLU A 667 -23.74 13.10 -18.53
CA GLU A 667 -23.34 13.42 -19.91
C GLU A 667 -23.59 12.26 -20.89
N GLY A 668 -23.79 11.04 -20.38
CA GLY A 668 -24.22 9.86 -21.14
C GLY A 668 -25.67 9.42 -20.87
N SER A 669 -26.57 10.36 -20.56
CA SER A 669 -28.01 10.10 -20.30
C SER A 669 -28.93 11.08 -21.04
#